data_AF-A0A7G6WTL3-F1
#
_entry.id   AF-A0A7G6WTL3-F1
#
_cell.length_a   1.000
_cell.length_b   1.000
_cell.length_c   1.000
_cell.angle_alpha   90.00
_cell.angle_beta   90.00
_cell.angle_gamma   90.00
#
_symmetry.space_group_name_H-M   'P 1'
#
loop_
_entity.id
_entity.type
_entity.pdbx_description
1 polymer ?
#
loop_
_entity_poly.entity_id
_entity_poly.type
_entity_poly.pdbx_seq_one_letter_code
_entity_poly.pdbx_strand_id
1 'polypeptide(L)'
;MNPMTDLGLRFVRRPGPGGRAANLAALGATAVVAMLVTFLIAGTLGLTHRADRIGWRTSDDADAKTAVGVIHEVKDLVNGKPVLRYDLAVTNEQRNAQLAPPPGLPHTPKPGEVFVSPAVAKLWSSDASSDLSKRFGLARPTGEISSAGLSSPDELVIIRGASPQLPGLTAKYHPKYLANWHGSDLPERIAILLALVAFGVALVLFPLLSLVGQAAGVAAKRRERRLAALRLAGATRGQVLRLSAVEQAVIGFAGAVAGLIGYTVLSPLIARIPIGGGHWYLHDLTVSWWVVLVVLVAVPVLSVISAMIGLGRVSITPLGVVRGQTRKATSALRLGLLVIGPVMLGILGTGGALLPIVIGVGMAALAVRIVGPWAVQVIGKLLARTAKGPVVLLAGRRLADDPKGAFRPVAALVLSGFVTGFLALFMPYGLSGDGTDTAFHLYPDQGQTVAVVNDARAKLAEAGIKGEVTSQAQSVTIVVPGVADREKVRTVLYDVVPDVVPLTDAEKDEHEAGMLLDLRLGVALLLGLVFITGAASTAAGAVGTALDQAAPAKALRRSGVPLKVIERSARLAAVVPVVGVGLPVVGFGAFCGLVFSGGHPLTQGNSGLLLLSGQVVVGLVLVAVAGAAGAPVLRKASAG
;
A
#
# COMPACT_ATOMS: atom_id res chain seq x y z
N MET A 1 33.44 -25.78 -14.75
CA MET A 1 32.49 -24.69 -15.09
C MET A 1 32.48 -24.50 -16.60
N ASN A 2 31.32 -24.28 -17.22
CA ASN A 2 31.21 -24.04 -18.67
C ASN A 2 31.94 -22.73 -19.05
N PRO A 3 32.73 -22.66 -20.14
CA PRO A 3 33.47 -21.44 -20.51
C PRO A 3 32.60 -20.19 -20.63
N MET A 4 31.33 -20.34 -21.02
CA MET A 4 30.37 -19.21 -21.09
C MET A 4 29.96 -18.69 -19.70
N THR A 5 29.97 -19.55 -18.68
CA THR A 5 29.67 -19.15 -17.30
C THR A 5 30.83 -18.36 -16.67
N ASP A 6 32.08 -18.79 -16.89
CA ASP A 6 33.26 -18.05 -16.43
C ASP A 6 33.38 -16.69 -17.12
N LEU A 7 33.17 -16.65 -18.44
CA LEU A 7 33.18 -15.41 -19.20
C LEU A 7 32.10 -14.42 -18.73
N GLY A 8 30.90 -14.92 -18.39
CA GLY A 8 29.82 -14.10 -17.81
C GLY A 8 30.20 -13.47 -16.47
N LEU A 9 30.76 -14.27 -15.56
CA LEU A 9 31.24 -13.81 -14.26
C LEU A 9 32.36 -12.76 -14.39
N ARG A 10 33.28 -12.93 -15.33
CA ARG A 10 34.33 -11.93 -15.61
C ARG A 10 33.75 -10.60 -16.08
N PHE A 11 32.70 -10.60 -16.90
CA PHE A 11 32.06 -9.37 -17.35
C PHE A 11 31.30 -8.63 -16.23
N VAL A 12 30.75 -9.35 -15.25
CA VAL A 12 30.18 -8.72 -14.04
C VAL A 12 31.27 -8.03 -13.22
N ARG A 13 32.43 -8.69 -13.03
CA ARG A 13 33.55 -8.18 -12.21
C ARG A 13 34.33 -7.05 -12.88
N ARG A 14 34.52 -7.11 -14.19
CA ARG A 14 35.27 -6.11 -14.98
C ARG A 14 34.43 -5.56 -16.12
N PRO A 15 33.40 -4.75 -15.83
CA PRO A 15 32.66 -4.06 -16.86
C PRO A 15 33.58 -3.03 -17.50
N GLY A 16 33.69 -3.01 -18.83
CA GLY A 16 34.42 -1.96 -19.55
C GLY A 16 33.91 -0.53 -19.26
N PRO A 17 34.43 0.51 -19.94
CA PRO A 17 34.12 1.91 -19.64
C PRO A 17 32.62 2.21 -19.53
N GLY A 18 32.17 2.61 -18.33
CA GLY A 18 30.77 2.91 -18.01
C GLY A 18 29.85 1.70 -17.78
N GLY A 19 30.38 0.48 -17.79
CA GLY A 19 29.62 -0.73 -17.43
C GLY A 19 29.36 -0.86 -15.93
N ARG A 20 30.24 -0.34 -15.06
CA ARG A 20 30.02 -0.33 -13.60
C ARG A 20 28.76 0.45 -13.22
N ALA A 21 28.57 1.63 -13.79
CA ALA A 21 27.38 2.44 -13.56
C ALA A 21 26.09 1.75 -14.03
N ALA A 22 26.15 1.04 -15.16
CA ALA A 22 25.00 0.28 -15.67
C ALA A 22 24.66 -0.92 -14.77
N ASN A 23 25.66 -1.67 -14.31
CA ASN A 23 25.45 -2.80 -13.39
C ASN A 23 24.94 -2.32 -12.02
N LEU A 24 25.46 -1.22 -11.48
CA LEU A 24 24.98 -0.63 -10.23
C LEU A 24 23.54 -0.13 -10.34
N ALA A 25 23.17 0.51 -11.45
CA ALA A 25 21.78 0.93 -11.69
C ALA A 25 20.83 -0.27 -11.80
N ALA A 26 21.23 -1.34 -12.50
CA ALA A 26 20.44 -2.56 -12.59
C ALA A 26 20.31 -3.28 -11.25
N LEU A 27 21.39 -3.33 -10.45
CA LEU A 27 21.39 -3.88 -9.09
C LEU A 27 20.48 -3.06 -8.19
N GLY A 28 20.60 -1.73 -8.17
CA GLY A 28 19.75 -0.87 -7.36
C GLY A 28 18.27 -0.99 -7.72
N ALA A 29 17.94 -1.02 -9.01
CA ALA A 29 16.56 -1.22 -9.45
C ALA A 29 15.99 -2.59 -9.04
N THR A 30 16.77 -3.67 -9.17
CA THR A 30 16.34 -5.01 -8.74
C THR A 30 16.26 -5.13 -7.22
N ALA A 31 17.11 -4.44 -6.47
CA ALA A 31 17.03 -4.35 -5.01
C ALA A 31 15.76 -3.64 -4.55
N VAL A 32 15.41 -2.51 -5.19
CA VAL A 32 14.13 -1.83 -4.93
C VAL A 32 12.97 -2.79 -5.20
N VAL A 33 12.93 -3.44 -6.37
CA VAL A 33 11.85 -4.40 -6.70
C VAL A 33 11.72 -5.50 -5.64
N ALA A 34 12.82 -6.14 -5.23
CA ALA A 34 12.80 -7.18 -4.22
C ALA A 34 12.33 -6.67 -2.85
N MET A 35 12.82 -5.50 -2.41
CA MET A 35 12.41 -4.85 -1.18
C MET A 35 10.90 -4.56 -1.17
N LEU A 36 10.39 -4.00 -2.26
CA LEU A 36 8.98 -3.62 -2.39
C LEU A 36 8.05 -4.83 -2.46
N VAL A 37 8.42 -5.88 -3.21
CA VAL A 37 7.65 -7.13 -3.25
C VAL A 37 7.63 -7.80 -1.88
N THR A 38 8.77 -7.82 -1.17
CA THR A 38 8.86 -8.37 0.19
C THR A 38 7.98 -7.60 1.16
N PHE A 39 8.00 -6.27 1.10
CA PHE A 39 7.13 -5.40 1.90
C PHE A 39 5.65 -5.68 1.67
N LEU A 40 5.23 -5.81 0.40
CA LEU A 40 3.84 -6.09 0.05
C LEU A 40 3.40 -7.47 0.56
N ILE A 41 4.23 -8.50 0.41
CA ILE A 41 3.91 -9.85 0.90
C ILE A 41 3.85 -9.88 2.43
N ALA A 42 4.81 -9.24 3.10
CA ALA A 42 4.85 -9.19 4.56
C ALA A 42 3.65 -8.44 5.15
N GLY A 43 3.21 -7.34 4.51
CA GLY A 43 2.00 -6.63 4.94
C GLY A 43 0.74 -7.50 4.83
N THR A 44 0.57 -8.24 3.73
CA THR A 44 -0.55 -9.17 3.57
C THR A 44 -0.50 -10.30 4.61
N LEU A 45 0.66 -10.94 4.80
CA LEU A 45 0.83 -12.01 5.78
C LEU A 45 0.65 -11.53 7.22
N GLY A 46 1.12 -10.31 7.53
CA GLY A 46 0.92 -9.71 8.84
C GLY A 46 -0.56 -9.49 9.15
N LEU A 47 -1.34 -9.02 8.18
CA LEU A 47 -2.80 -8.86 8.33
C LEU A 47 -3.49 -10.22 8.56
N THR A 48 -3.07 -11.28 7.85
CA THR A 48 -3.63 -12.62 8.06
C THR A 48 -3.23 -13.19 9.42
N HIS A 49 -1.96 -13.08 9.85
CA HIS A 49 -1.56 -13.53 11.19
C HIS A 49 -2.30 -12.79 12.30
N ARG A 50 -2.60 -11.49 12.08
CA ARG A 50 -3.41 -10.71 13.01
C ARG A 50 -4.85 -11.21 13.05
N ALA A 51 -5.44 -11.51 11.89
CA ALA A 51 -6.78 -12.11 11.81
C ALA A 51 -6.83 -13.46 12.52
N ASP A 52 -5.83 -14.34 12.34
CA ASP A 52 -5.78 -15.66 12.98
C ASP A 52 -5.80 -15.58 14.52
N ARG A 53 -5.26 -14.50 15.11
CA ARG A 53 -5.26 -14.29 16.57
C ARG A 53 -6.59 -13.79 17.13
N ILE A 54 -7.38 -13.08 16.33
CA ILE A 54 -8.57 -12.35 16.82
C ILE A 54 -9.87 -12.73 16.08
N GLY A 55 -9.82 -13.59 15.06
CA GLY A 55 -10.94 -13.93 14.20
C GLY A 55 -12.12 -14.54 14.96
N TRP A 56 -11.82 -15.33 16.00
CA TRP A 56 -12.84 -15.86 16.91
C TRP A 56 -13.70 -14.76 17.56
N ARG A 57 -13.16 -13.56 17.83
CA ARG A 57 -13.91 -12.45 18.45
C ARG A 57 -15.01 -11.89 17.56
N THR A 58 -14.97 -12.20 16.28
CA THR A 58 -15.96 -11.75 15.30
C THR A 58 -16.69 -12.88 14.60
N SER A 59 -16.35 -14.14 14.89
CA SER A 59 -16.89 -15.32 14.21
C SER A 59 -18.32 -15.63 14.67
N ASP A 60 -19.16 -16.04 13.72
CA ASP A 60 -20.52 -16.55 13.96
C ASP A 60 -20.73 -17.82 13.13
N ASP A 61 -20.07 -18.91 13.53
CA ASP A 61 -19.85 -20.12 12.74
C ASP A 61 -20.53 -21.37 13.33
N ALA A 62 -21.37 -21.21 14.36
CA ALA A 62 -22.16 -22.29 14.95
C ALA A 62 -23.62 -21.90 15.20
N ASP A 63 -24.49 -22.91 15.21
CA ASP A 63 -25.85 -22.72 15.71
C ASP A 63 -25.84 -22.58 17.23
N ALA A 64 -26.79 -21.81 17.77
CA ALA A 64 -26.96 -21.61 19.22
C ALA A 64 -27.02 -22.92 20.04
N LYS A 65 -27.51 -24.02 19.43
CA LYS A 65 -27.63 -25.33 20.08
C LYS A 65 -26.32 -26.12 20.11
N THR A 66 -25.43 -25.88 19.16
CA THR A 66 -24.20 -26.66 18.98
C THR A 66 -22.96 -25.87 19.37
N ALA A 67 -23.07 -24.55 19.54
CA ALA A 67 -21.99 -23.66 19.91
C ALA A 67 -21.28 -24.08 21.20
N VAL A 68 -19.95 -23.90 21.19
CA VAL A 68 -19.09 -24.07 22.38
C VAL A 68 -19.31 -22.92 23.35
N GLY A 69 -19.45 -21.72 22.81
CA GLY A 69 -19.69 -20.52 23.57
C GLY A 69 -20.33 -19.44 22.71
N VAL A 70 -20.69 -18.37 23.40
CA VAL A 70 -21.35 -17.19 22.86
C VAL A 70 -20.55 -15.96 23.24
N ILE A 71 -20.42 -15.01 22.32
CA ILE A 71 -19.73 -13.74 22.55
C ILE A 71 -20.59 -12.56 22.14
N HIS A 72 -20.40 -11.45 22.85
CA HIS A 72 -20.98 -10.16 22.51
C HIS A 72 -19.90 -9.08 22.58
N GLU A 73 -19.87 -8.20 21.58
CA GLU A 73 -18.93 -7.08 21.51
C GLU A 73 -19.60 -5.81 22.07
N VAL A 74 -18.92 -5.17 23.00
CA VAL A 74 -19.37 -3.93 23.64
C VAL A 74 -18.29 -2.86 23.43
N LYS A 75 -18.67 -1.76 22.78
CA LYS A 75 -17.83 -0.56 22.63
C LYS A 75 -17.82 0.18 23.97
N ASP A 76 -16.64 0.35 24.58
CA ASP A 76 -16.45 1.02 25.87
C ASP A 76 -15.39 2.13 25.75
N LEU A 77 -15.30 2.98 26.77
CA LEU A 77 -14.23 3.96 26.89
C LEU A 77 -13.58 3.89 28.27
N VAL A 78 -12.25 4.01 28.25
CA VAL A 78 -11.41 4.08 29.44
C VAL A 78 -10.50 5.29 29.31
N ASN A 79 -10.71 6.28 30.17
CA ASN A 79 -9.92 7.52 30.21
C ASN A 79 -9.91 8.25 28.85
N GLY A 80 -11.09 8.37 28.25
CA GLY A 80 -11.27 8.99 26.93
C GLY A 80 -10.64 8.22 25.77
N LYS A 81 -10.21 6.96 25.96
CA LYS A 81 -9.72 6.10 24.88
C LYS A 81 -10.75 5.01 24.55
N PRO A 82 -10.99 4.73 23.25
CA PRO A 82 -11.85 3.63 22.84
C PRO A 82 -11.27 2.27 23.26
N VAL A 83 -12.09 1.43 23.87
CA VAL A 83 -11.75 0.08 24.33
C VAL A 83 -12.83 -0.87 23.88
N LEU A 84 -12.44 -2.03 23.32
CA LEU A 84 -13.40 -3.09 23.00
C LEU A 84 -13.51 -4.06 24.17
N ARG A 85 -14.73 -4.25 24.69
CA ARG A 85 -15.04 -5.28 25.68
C ARG A 85 -15.74 -6.44 24.99
N TYR A 86 -15.24 -7.66 25.19
CA TYR A 86 -15.90 -8.88 24.75
C TYR A 86 -16.44 -9.62 25.96
N ASP A 87 -17.76 -9.76 26.01
CA ASP A 87 -18.43 -10.61 26.98
C ASP A 87 -18.53 -12.02 26.41
N LEU A 88 -18.05 -13.01 27.15
CA LEU A 88 -17.94 -14.40 26.70
C LEU A 88 -18.62 -15.33 27.71
N ALA A 89 -19.47 -16.23 27.23
CA ALA A 89 -20.00 -17.32 28.04
C ALA A 89 -19.82 -18.67 27.35
N VAL A 90 -19.47 -19.70 28.14
CA VAL A 90 -19.43 -21.09 27.66
C VAL A 90 -20.84 -21.67 27.70
N THR A 91 -21.31 -22.19 26.58
CA THR A 91 -22.63 -22.83 26.44
C THR A 91 -22.55 -24.36 26.53
N ASN A 92 -21.40 -24.94 26.15
CA ASN A 92 -21.17 -26.37 26.21
C ASN A 92 -19.79 -26.70 26.81
N GLU A 93 -19.79 -26.99 28.12
CA GLU A 93 -18.56 -27.28 28.88
C GLU A 93 -17.84 -28.55 28.43
N GLN A 94 -18.58 -29.58 28.01
CA GLN A 94 -17.96 -30.84 27.54
C GLN A 94 -17.16 -30.63 26.26
N ARG A 95 -17.71 -29.85 25.33
CA ARG A 95 -17.03 -29.49 24.09
C ARG A 95 -15.88 -28.52 24.35
N ASN A 96 -16.09 -27.56 25.26
CA ASN A 96 -15.07 -26.61 25.67
C ASN A 96 -13.81 -27.31 26.24
N ALA A 97 -13.99 -28.33 27.08
CA ALA A 97 -12.89 -29.09 27.68
C ALA A 97 -11.99 -29.84 26.66
N GLN A 98 -12.48 -30.06 25.44
CA GLN A 98 -11.73 -30.73 24.37
C GLN A 98 -10.97 -29.74 23.47
N LEU A 99 -11.21 -28.44 23.62
CA LEU A 99 -10.66 -27.40 22.78
C LEU A 99 -9.50 -26.68 23.47
N ALA A 100 -8.57 -26.19 22.67
CA ALA A 100 -7.59 -25.23 23.16
C ALA A 100 -8.32 -23.95 23.60
N PRO A 101 -7.87 -23.29 24.68
CA PRO A 101 -8.47 -22.03 25.12
C PRO A 101 -8.33 -20.94 24.06
N PRO A 102 -9.11 -19.85 24.17
CA PRO A 102 -8.97 -18.73 23.26
C PRO A 102 -7.52 -18.24 23.18
N PRO A 103 -7.03 -17.91 21.97
CA PRO A 103 -5.68 -17.41 21.77
C PRO A 103 -5.35 -16.32 22.79
N GLY A 104 -4.21 -16.50 23.46
CA GLY A 104 -3.67 -15.55 24.41
C GLY A 104 -4.20 -15.66 25.86
N LEU A 105 -5.20 -16.50 26.12
CA LEU A 105 -5.73 -16.76 27.46
C LEU A 105 -5.25 -18.12 28.00
N PRO A 106 -5.05 -18.24 29.33
CA PRO A 106 -4.62 -19.50 29.95
C PRO A 106 -5.74 -20.56 29.98
N HIS A 107 -7.00 -20.13 30.05
CA HIS A 107 -8.20 -20.94 29.98
C HIS A 107 -9.37 -20.09 29.45
N THR A 108 -10.50 -20.73 29.14
CA THR A 108 -11.73 -19.97 28.90
C THR A 108 -12.15 -19.22 30.17
N PRO A 109 -12.47 -17.91 30.08
CA PRO A 109 -12.92 -17.13 31.22
C PRO A 109 -14.20 -17.68 31.84
N LYS A 110 -14.22 -17.84 33.16
CA LYS A 110 -15.40 -18.18 33.96
C LYS A 110 -16.20 -16.92 34.30
N PRO A 111 -17.49 -17.03 34.63
CA PRO A 111 -18.29 -15.88 35.07
C PRO A 111 -17.59 -15.09 36.19
N GLY A 112 -17.38 -13.79 35.96
CA GLY A 112 -16.72 -12.88 36.91
C GLY A 112 -15.20 -12.74 36.73
N GLU A 113 -14.56 -13.58 35.90
CA GLU A 113 -13.16 -13.39 35.53
C GLU A 113 -13.02 -12.33 34.43
N VAL A 114 -12.02 -11.47 34.57
CA VAL A 114 -11.74 -10.38 33.63
C VAL A 114 -10.28 -10.41 33.23
N PHE A 115 -10.03 -10.67 31.94
CA PHE A 115 -8.72 -10.61 31.33
C PHE A 115 -8.58 -9.33 30.52
N VAL A 116 -7.44 -8.67 30.61
CA VAL A 116 -7.22 -7.36 29.97
C VAL A 116 -5.94 -7.37 29.14
N SER A 117 -5.85 -6.53 28.12
CA SER A 117 -4.58 -6.34 27.43
C SER A 117 -3.54 -5.67 28.33
N PRO A 118 -2.23 -5.83 28.05
CA PRO A 118 -1.18 -5.13 28.80
C PRO A 118 -1.32 -3.61 28.78
N ALA A 119 -1.90 -3.05 27.72
CA ALA A 119 -2.17 -1.62 27.62
C ALA A 119 -3.30 -1.19 28.57
N VAL A 120 -4.37 -1.98 28.68
CA VAL A 120 -5.45 -1.74 29.66
C VAL A 120 -4.98 -2.00 31.08
N ALA A 121 -4.14 -3.02 31.33
CA ALA A 121 -3.56 -3.29 32.65
C ALA A 121 -2.79 -2.08 33.20
N LYS A 122 -2.04 -1.38 32.34
CA LYS A 122 -1.36 -0.12 32.70
C LYS A 122 -2.36 0.96 33.10
N LEU A 123 -3.45 1.13 32.34
CA LEU A 123 -4.52 2.09 32.68
C LEU A 123 -5.20 1.72 34.00
N TRP A 124 -5.42 0.42 34.24
CA TRP A 124 -5.97 -0.11 35.49
C TRP A 124 -5.08 0.20 36.69
N SER A 125 -3.75 0.21 36.52
CA SER A 125 -2.79 0.50 37.60
C SER A 125 -2.56 1.98 37.88
N SER A 126 -2.92 2.87 36.94
CA SER A 126 -2.81 4.33 37.09
C SER A 126 -3.92 4.89 38.01
N ASP A 127 -3.92 6.18 38.33
CA ASP A 127 -4.98 6.83 39.17
C ASP A 127 -6.42 6.56 38.65
N ALA A 128 -6.58 6.12 37.40
CA ALA A 128 -7.81 5.59 36.80
C ALA A 128 -8.29 4.23 37.36
N SER A 129 -7.54 3.61 38.29
CA SER A 129 -7.86 2.35 38.95
C SER A 129 -9.24 2.36 39.59
N SER A 130 -9.70 3.50 40.10
CA SER A 130 -10.98 3.61 40.82
C SER A 130 -12.21 3.36 39.96
N ASP A 131 -12.15 3.64 38.66
CA ASP A 131 -13.33 3.55 37.79
C ASP A 131 -13.48 2.14 37.23
N LEU A 132 -12.38 1.55 36.75
CA LEU A 132 -12.38 0.16 36.29
C LEU A 132 -12.62 -0.83 37.43
N SER A 133 -12.01 -0.62 38.60
CA SER A 133 -12.23 -1.51 39.74
C SER A 133 -13.69 -1.50 40.22
N LYS A 134 -14.35 -0.33 40.14
CA LYS A 134 -15.78 -0.19 40.47
C LYS A 134 -16.67 -0.83 39.41
N ARG A 135 -16.42 -0.56 38.12
CA ARG A 135 -17.20 -1.11 36.99
C ARG A 135 -17.21 -2.63 36.96
N PHE A 136 -16.08 -3.26 37.26
CA PHE A 136 -15.93 -4.73 37.22
C PHE A 136 -15.96 -5.40 38.59
N GLY A 137 -16.05 -4.65 39.68
CA GLY A 137 -16.06 -5.19 41.05
C GLY A 137 -14.76 -5.89 41.47
N LEU A 138 -13.64 -5.59 40.80
CA LEU A 138 -12.35 -6.25 40.98
C LEU A 138 -11.25 -5.24 41.31
N ALA A 139 -10.49 -5.48 42.38
CA ALA A 139 -9.34 -4.62 42.72
C ALA A 139 -8.25 -4.67 41.64
N ARG A 140 -8.08 -5.83 40.99
CA ARG A 140 -7.13 -6.07 39.90
C ARG A 140 -7.75 -7.03 38.88
N PRO A 141 -7.37 -6.96 37.59
CA PRO A 141 -7.80 -7.93 36.59
C PRO A 141 -7.33 -9.35 36.97
N THR A 142 -8.06 -10.36 36.53
CA THR A 142 -7.75 -11.78 36.74
C THR A 142 -6.42 -12.18 36.09
N GLY A 143 -6.13 -11.59 34.92
CA GLY A 143 -4.87 -11.81 34.21
C GLY A 143 -4.72 -10.91 32.99
N GLU A 144 -3.54 -10.98 32.37
CA GLU A 144 -3.24 -10.26 31.13
C GLU A 144 -3.33 -11.18 29.92
N ILE A 145 -3.85 -10.65 28.81
CA ILE A 145 -3.92 -11.35 27.53
C ILE A 145 -2.52 -11.32 26.91
N SER A 146 -1.98 -12.50 26.59
CA SER A 146 -0.67 -12.59 25.94
C SER A 146 -0.74 -12.20 24.45
N SER A 147 0.42 -11.95 23.83
CA SER A 147 0.49 -11.49 22.42
C SER A 147 -0.15 -12.45 21.41
N ALA A 148 -0.30 -13.74 21.76
CA ALA A 148 -0.99 -14.73 20.92
C ALA A 148 -2.48 -14.42 20.75
N GLY A 149 -3.07 -13.64 21.65
CA GLY A 149 -4.47 -13.24 21.64
C GLY A 149 -4.70 -11.77 21.38
N LEU A 150 -3.70 -11.02 20.87
CA LEU A 150 -3.82 -9.58 20.66
C LEU A 150 -3.61 -9.21 19.19
N SER A 151 -4.37 -8.23 18.70
CA SER A 151 -4.19 -7.71 17.34
C SER A 151 -2.88 -6.94 17.20
N SER A 152 -2.55 -6.11 18.19
CA SER A 152 -1.36 -5.26 18.26
C SER A 152 -0.84 -5.16 19.70
N PRO A 153 0.41 -4.71 19.91
CA PRO A 153 0.96 -4.50 21.26
C PRO A 153 0.20 -3.46 22.09
N ASP A 154 -0.42 -2.49 21.41
CA ASP A 154 -1.11 -1.35 22.02
C ASP A 154 -2.64 -1.51 22.02
N GLU A 155 -3.14 -2.70 21.66
CA GLU A 155 -4.57 -2.99 21.62
C GLU A 155 -5.20 -2.76 22.99
N LEU A 156 -6.30 -2.00 23.04
CA LEU A 156 -7.10 -1.81 24.23
C LEU A 156 -8.31 -2.74 24.17
N VAL A 157 -8.21 -3.89 24.85
CA VAL A 157 -9.26 -4.90 24.86
C VAL A 157 -9.45 -5.48 26.26
N ILE A 158 -10.71 -5.77 26.60
CA ILE A 158 -11.15 -6.43 27.83
C ILE A 158 -11.94 -7.67 27.44
N ILE A 159 -11.64 -8.81 28.03
CA ILE A 159 -12.42 -10.05 27.86
C ILE A 159 -13.00 -10.42 29.23
N ARG A 160 -14.32 -10.39 29.35
CA ARG A 160 -15.04 -10.72 30.57
C ARG A 160 -15.77 -12.04 30.41
N GLY A 161 -15.51 -12.98 31.32
CA GLY A 161 -16.34 -14.16 31.47
C GLY A 161 -17.68 -13.79 32.09
N ALA A 162 -18.75 -14.22 31.45
CA ALA A 162 -20.12 -13.88 31.83
C ALA A 162 -21.00 -15.15 31.87
N SER A 163 -22.16 -15.01 32.50
CA SER A 163 -23.19 -16.05 32.47
C SER A 163 -23.91 -16.02 31.11
N PRO A 164 -24.34 -17.16 30.53
CA PRO A 164 -25.10 -17.18 29.28
C PRO A 164 -26.42 -16.38 29.32
N GLN A 165 -26.92 -16.06 30.51
CA GLN A 165 -28.13 -15.28 30.74
C GLN A 165 -27.87 -13.77 30.85
N LEU A 166 -26.61 -13.32 30.72
CA LEU A 166 -26.31 -11.90 30.62
C LEU A 166 -27.08 -11.34 29.41
N PRO A 167 -27.80 -10.20 29.54
CA PRO A 167 -28.67 -9.68 28.47
C PRO A 167 -28.02 -9.71 27.08
N GLY A 168 -26.81 -9.16 26.93
CA GLY A 168 -26.06 -9.15 25.66
C GLY A 168 -25.75 -10.51 25.02
N LEU A 169 -25.76 -11.57 25.82
CA LEU A 169 -25.48 -12.95 25.37
C LEU A 169 -26.76 -13.76 25.11
N THR A 170 -27.93 -13.14 25.29
CA THR A 170 -29.20 -13.78 24.95
C THR A 170 -29.54 -13.60 23.47
N ALA A 171 -30.27 -14.55 22.88
CA ALA A 171 -30.62 -14.55 21.46
C ALA A 171 -31.31 -13.26 20.96
N LYS A 172 -31.93 -12.49 21.87
CA LYS A 172 -32.55 -11.20 21.58
C LYS A 172 -31.56 -10.16 21.03
N TYR A 173 -30.31 -10.17 21.50
CA TYR A 173 -29.28 -9.20 21.12
C TYR A 173 -28.37 -9.70 20.00
N HIS A 174 -28.78 -10.79 19.33
CA HIS A 174 -28.04 -11.41 18.23
C HIS A 174 -26.55 -11.57 18.54
N PRO A 175 -26.19 -12.25 19.66
CA PRO A 175 -24.80 -12.52 19.96
C PRO A 175 -24.23 -13.49 18.94
N LYS A 176 -22.91 -13.55 18.87
CA LYS A 176 -22.22 -14.44 17.94
C LYS A 176 -21.94 -15.78 18.59
N TYR A 177 -22.23 -16.85 17.89
CA TYR A 177 -22.10 -18.23 18.37
C TYR A 177 -20.88 -18.89 17.76
N LEU A 178 -20.01 -19.45 18.61
CA LEU A 178 -18.73 -20.00 18.17
C LEU A 178 -18.74 -21.54 18.12
N ALA A 179 -18.22 -22.08 17.01
CA ALA A 179 -17.91 -23.50 16.87
C ALA A 179 -16.61 -23.88 17.60
N ASN A 180 -15.67 -22.95 17.75
CA ASN A 180 -14.40 -23.12 18.45
C ASN A 180 -13.79 -21.74 18.81
N TRP A 181 -12.67 -21.75 19.55
CA TRP A 181 -12.04 -20.51 20.04
C TRP A 181 -10.98 -19.90 19.11
N HIS A 182 -10.78 -20.41 17.90
CA HIS A 182 -9.83 -19.85 16.94
C HIS A 182 -10.55 -19.08 15.82
N GLY A 183 -11.78 -19.47 15.48
CA GLY A 183 -12.61 -18.81 14.48
C GLY A 183 -12.03 -18.90 13.07
N SER A 184 -12.86 -18.76 12.04
CA SER A 184 -12.39 -18.69 10.65
C SER A 184 -12.70 -17.36 9.98
N ASP A 185 -13.44 -16.48 10.66
CA ASP A 185 -13.92 -15.25 10.05
C ASP A 185 -12.85 -14.16 10.07
N LEU A 186 -12.78 -13.44 8.95
CA LEU A 186 -11.94 -12.25 8.82
C LEU A 186 -12.68 -11.08 9.46
N PRO A 187 -12.13 -10.44 10.51
CA PRO A 187 -12.71 -9.22 11.06
C PRO A 187 -12.90 -8.20 9.94
N GLU A 188 -14.06 -7.55 9.88
CA GLU A 188 -14.47 -6.67 8.78
C GLU A 188 -13.39 -5.63 8.44
N ARG A 189 -12.81 -5.00 9.46
CA ARG A 189 -11.71 -4.05 9.31
C ARG A 189 -10.49 -4.65 8.62
N ILE A 190 -10.08 -5.87 8.99
CA ILE A 190 -8.95 -6.55 8.37
C ILE A 190 -9.30 -6.99 6.94
N ALA A 191 -10.52 -7.47 6.70
CA ALA A 191 -10.98 -7.84 5.36
C ALA A 191 -10.92 -6.64 4.40
N ILE A 192 -11.38 -5.47 4.83
CA ILE A 192 -11.30 -4.21 4.06
C ILE A 192 -9.82 -3.83 3.83
N LEU A 193 -8.97 -3.93 4.84
CA LEU A 193 -7.53 -3.64 4.68
C LEU A 193 -6.84 -4.60 3.70
N LEU A 194 -7.17 -5.89 3.75
CA LEU A 194 -6.65 -6.88 2.79
C LEU A 194 -7.12 -6.57 1.36
N ALA A 195 -8.38 -6.19 1.19
CA ALA A 195 -8.90 -5.74 -0.10
C ALA A 195 -8.16 -4.50 -0.60
N LEU A 196 -7.92 -3.51 0.26
CA LEU A 196 -7.18 -2.29 -0.07
C LEU A 196 -5.71 -2.58 -0.38
N VAL A 197 -5.06 -3.50 0.35
CA VAL A 197 -3.69 -3.94 0.06
C VAL A 197 -3.63 -4.65 -1.29
N ALA A 198 -4.54 -5.57 -1.58
CA ALA A 198 -4.62 -6.24 -2.88
C ALA A 198 -4.82 -5.23 -4.02
N PHE A 199 -5.68 -4.24 -3.80
CA PHE A 199 -5.89 -3.13 -4.72
C PHE A 199 -4.62 -2.28 -4.92
N GLY A 200 -3.92 -1.93 -3.84
CA GLY A 200 -2.64 -1.22 -3.86
C GLY A 200 -1.54 -2.00 -4.59
N VAL A 201 -1.45 -3.32 -4.37
CA VAL A 201 -0.55 -4.22 -5.09
C VAL A 201 -0.81 -4.15 -6.59
N ALA A 202 -2.08 -4.21 -7.02
CA ALA A 202 -2.46 -4.12 -8.42
C ALA A 202 -2.03 -2.78 -9.07
N LEU A 203 -2.22 -1.66 -8.35
CA LEU A 203 -1.79 -0.33 -8.81
C LEU A 203 -0.26 -0.24 -8.97
N VAL A 204 0.48 -0.78 -8.01
CA VAL A 204 1.95 -0.70 -7.95
C VAL A 204 2.61 -1.69 -8.92
N LEU A 205 1.92 -2.78 -9.30
CA LEU A 205 2.42 -3.82 -10.19
C LEU A 205 2.94 -3.25 -11.52
N PHE A 206 2.24 -2.30 -12.14
CA PHE A 206 2.64 -1.75 -13.43
C PHE A 206 3.91 -0.88 -13.37
N PRO A 207 4.03 0.09 -12.43
CA PRO A 207 5.29 0.77 -12.14
C PRO A 207 6.44 -0.21 -11.86
N LEU A 208 6.21 -1.25 -11.05
CA LEU A 208 7.23 -2.26 -10.72
C LEU A 208 7.70 -3.02 -11.96
N LEU A 209 6.77 -3.52 -12.78
CA LEU A 209 7.11 -4.20 -14.04
C LEU A 209 7.86 -3.27 -15.01
N SER A 210 7.53 -1.98 -15.02
CA SER A 210 8.27 -0.98 -15.78
C SER A 210 9.70 -0.79 -15.25
N LEU A 211 9.88 -0.73 -13.92
CA LEU A 211 11.19 -0.65 -13.26
C LEU A 211 12.08 -1.85 -13.60
N VAL A 212 11.55 -3.08 -13.56
CA VAL A 212 12.26 -4.30 -13.98
C VAL A 212 12.70 -4.19 -15.45
N GLY A 213 11.79 -3.72 -16.32
CA GLY A 213 12.10 -3.48 -17.72
C GLY A 213 13.18 -2.40 -17.95
N GLN A 214 13.24 -1.36 -17.11
CA GLN A 214 14.33 -0.38 -17.15
C GLN A 214 15.65 -1.00 -16.71
N ALA A 215 15.64 -1.72 -15.58
CA ALA A 215 16.82 -2.37 -15.02
C ALA A 215 17.51 -3.26 -16.05
N ALA A 216 16.74 -4.07 -16.78
CA ALA A 216 17.24 -4.90 -17.87
C ALA A 216 17.75 -4.08 -19.08
N GLY A 217 17.18 -2.89 -19.31
CA GLY A 217 17.52 -1.99 -20.42
C GLY A 217 18.83 -1.23 -20.26
N VAL A 218 19.23 -0.85 -19.05
CA VAL A 218 20.38 0.04 -18.80
C VAL A 218 21.69 -0.51 -19.37
N ALA A 219 21.86 -1.83 -19.35
CA ALA A 219 23.04 -2.51 -19.89
C ALA A 219 22.82 -3.13 -21.29
N ALA A 220 21.57 -3.16 -21.78
CA ALA A 220 21.17 -3.95 -22.94
C ALA A 220 21.95 -3.56 -24.20
N LYS A 221 22.00 -2.28 -24.59
CA LYS A 221 22.62 -1.85 -25.86
C LYS A 221 24.13 -2.11 -25.94
N ARG A 222 24.83 -2.07 -24.80
CA ARG A 222 26.25 -2.46 -24.73
C ARG A 222 26.41 -3.97 -24.85
N ARG A 223 25.57 -4.72 -24.15
CA ARG A 223 25.53 -6.18 -24.26
C ARG A 223 25.22 -6.59 -25.70
N GLU A 224 24.24 -5.98 -26.36
CA GLU A 224 23.91 -6.22 -27.75
C GLU A 224 25.11 -6.04 -28.69
N ARG A 225 25.86 -4.94 -28.58
CA ARG A 225 27.09 -4.73 -29.38
C ARG A 225 28.15 -5.80 -29.12
N ARG A 226 28.38 -6.13 -27.83
CA ARG A 226 29.35 -7.16 -27.44
C ARG A 226 28.94 -8.55 -27.93
N LEU A 227 27.66 -8.90 -27.79
CA LEU A 227 27.10 -10.16 -28.23
C LEU A 227 27.07 -10.25 -29.76
N ALA A 228 26.80 -9.15 -30.46
CA ALA A 228 26.90 -9.09 -31.92
C ALA A 228 28.34 -9.31 -32.40
N ALA A 229 29.34 -8.71 -31.74
CA ALA A 229 30.76 -8.96 -32.03
C ALA A 229 31.14 -10.43 -31.79
N LEU A 230 30.67 -11.04 -30.69
CA LEU A 230 30.87 -12.47 -30.42
C LEU A 230 30.20 -13.35 -31.48
N ARG A 231 29.00 -13.01 -31.94
CA ARG A 231 28.32 -13.72 -33.03
C ARG A 231 29.07 -13.59 -34.36
N LEU A 232 29.61 -12.41 -34.66
CA LEU A 232 30.45 -12.18 -35.85
C LEU A 232 31.76 -12.97 -35.77
N ALA A 233 32.27 -13.22 -34.56
CA ALA A 233 33.43 -14.08 -34.30
C ALA A 233 33.09 -15.59 -34.24
N GLY A 234 31.86 -15.99 -34.56
CA GLY A 234 31.45 -17.41 -34.65
C GLY A 234 30.71 -17.99 -33.43
N ALA A 235 30.40 -17.19 -32.40
CA ALA A 235 29.63 -17.69 -31.25
C ALA A 235 28.18 -18.06 -31.62
N THR A 236 27.71 -19.21 -31.13
CA THR A 236 26.34 -19.69 -31.40
C THR A 236 25.29 -18.89 -30.62
N ARG A 237 24.04 -18.91 -31.10
CA ARG A 237 22.90 -18.25 -30.43
C ARG A 237 22.70 -18.73 -28.99
N GLY A 238 22.86 -20.03 -28.74
CA GLY A 238 22.74 -20.63 -27.40
C GLY A 238 23.82 -20.15 -26.43
N GLN A 239 25.06 -20.05 -26.90
CA GLN A 239 26.19 -19.54 -26.09
C GLN A 239 25.98 -18.08 -25.68
N VAL A 240 25.52 -17.25 -26.61
CA VAL A 240 25.23 -15.82 -26.37
C VAL A 240 24.07 -15.63 -25.39
N LEU A 241 23.00 -16.42 -25.53
CA LEU A 241 21.86 -16.38 -24.61
C LEU A 241 22.25 -16.84 -23.20
N ARG A 242 23.01 -17.95 -23.07
CA ARG A 242 23.51 -18.43 -21.77
C ARG A 242 24.42 -17.40 -21.10
N LEU A 243 25.34 -16.79 -21.84
CA LEU A 243 26.22 -15.74 -21.33
C LEU A 243 25.42 -14.57 -20.74
N SER A 244 24.42 -14.09 -21.47
CA SER A 244 23.59 -12.98 -20.98
C SER A 244 22.68 -13.37 -19.82
N ALA A 245 22.16 -14.61 -19.81
CA ALA A 245 21.34 -15.12 -18.73
C ALA A 245 22.15 -15.18 -17.42
N VAL A 246 23.38 -15.69 -17.46
CA VAL A 246 24.26 -15.75 -16.28
C VAL A 246 24.58 -14.35 -15.76
N GLU A 247 24.96 -13.42 -16.64
CA GLU A 247 25.27 -12.04 -16.24
C GLU A 247 24.08 -11.37 -15.55
N GLN A 248 22.88 -11.58 -16.08
CA GLN A 248 21.66 -11.00 -15.54
C GLN A 248 21.18 -11.70 -14.26
N ALA A 249 21.34 -13.02 -14.17
CA ALA A 249 21.02 -13.79 -12.98
C ALA A 249 21.87 -13.35 -11.78
N VAL A 250 23.18 -13.15 -11.98
CA VAL A 250 24.09 -12.69 -10.92
C VAL A 250 23.71 -11.29 -10.42
N ILE A 251 23.44 -10.36 -11.33
CA ILE A 251 23.04 -8.99 -10.95
C ILE A 251 21.66 -9.00 -10.27
N GLY A 252 20.71 -9.74 -10.83
CA GLY A 252 19.36 -9.87 -10.26
C GLY A 252 19.37 -10.52 -8.89
N PHE A 253 20.21 -11.52 -8.67
CA PHE A 253 20.35 -12.21 -7.38
C PHE A 253 21.01 -11.31 -6.35
N ALA A 254 22.11 -10.63 -6.70
CA ALA A 254 22.75 -9.66 -5.81
C ALA A 254 21.79 -8.50 -5.45
N GLY A 255 20.99 -8.04 -6.42
CA GLY A 255 19.92 -7.07 -6.18
C GLY A 255 18.86 -7.63 -5.23
N ALA A 256 18.36 -8.84 -5.46
CA ALA A 256 17.36 -9.48 -4.59
C ALA A 256 17.85 -9.60 -3.14
N VAL A 257 19.09 -10.05 -2.94
CA VAL A 257 19.73 -10.11 -1.62
C VAL A 257 19.81 -8.72 -0.98
N ALA A 258 20.28 -7.71 -1.72
CA ALA A 258 20.36 -6.34 -1.20
C ALA A 258 18.97 -5.77 -0.85
N GLY A 259 17.95 -6.09 -1.63
CA GLY A 259 16.56 -5.68 -1.37
C GLY A 259 15.97 -6.35 -0.13
N LEU A 260 16.23 -7.64 0.08
CA LEU A 260 15.84 -8.36 1.29
C LEU A 260 16.55 -7.82 2.52
N ILE A 261 17.86 -7.57 2.45
CA ILE A 261 18.61 -6.92 3.53
C ILE A 261 18.00 -5.54 3.83
N GLY A 262 17.76 -4.72 2.81
CA GLY A 262 17.12 -3.42 2.95
C GLY A 262 15.75 -3.50 3.63
N TYR A 263 14.92 -4.48 3.25
CA TYR A 263 13.63 -4.73 3.91
C TYR A 263 13.81 -5.10 5.38
N THR A 264 14.71 -6.03 5.71
CA THR A 264 14.96 -6.45 7.10
C THR A 264 15.50 -5.33 7.98
N VAL A 265 16.32 -4.43 7.42
CA VAL A 265 16.83 -3.25 8.14
C VAL A 265 15.73 -2.22 8.38
N LEU A 266 14.78 -2.10 7.44
CA LEU A 266 13.67 -1.14 7.52
C LEU A 266 12.47 -1.67 8.32
N SER A 267 12.37 -2.99 8.55
CA SER A 267 11.21 -3.60 9.23
C SER A 267 10.92 -3.05 10.63
N PRO A 268 11.91 -2.67 11.48
CA PRO A 268 11.61 -2.04 12.77
C PRO A 268 10.98 -0.65 12.63
N LEU A 269 11.27 0.08 11.54
CA LEU A 269 10.65 1.36 11.24
C LEU A 269 9.24 1.16 10.66
N ILE A 270 9.06 0.13 9.82
CA ILE A 270 7.74 -0.25 9.30
C ILE A 270 6.81 -0.67 10.46
N ALA A 271 7.33 -1.36 11.47
CA ALA A 271 6.55 -1.80 12.62
C ALA A 271 5.93 -0.66 13.43
N ARG A 272 6.51 0.55 13.34
CA ARG A 272 6.03 1.76 14.01
C ARG A 272 4.88 2.47 13.28
N ILE A 273 4.38 1.93 12.18
CA ILE A 273 3.24 2.51 11.48
C ILE A 273 1.96 1.90 12.06
N PRO A 274 1.07 2.69 12.70
CA PRO A 274 -0.14 2.17 13.33
C PRO A 274 -1.23 1.93 12.30
N ILE A 275 -1.28 0.73 11.72
CA ILE A 275 -2.31 0.32 10.74
C ILE A 275 -3.08 -0.87 11.30
N GLY A 276 -4.40 -0.87 11.14
CA GLY A 276 -5.26 -1.97 11.56
C GLY A 276 -5.39 -2.08 13.07
N GLY A 277 -5.40 -0.95 13.77
CA GLY A 277 -5.70 -0.84 15.20
C GLY A 277 -4.52 -0.57 16.11
N GLY A 278 -3.29 -0.62 15.59
CA GLY A 278 -2.09 -0.32 16.36
C GLY A 278 -0.81 -0.68 15.62
N HIS A 279 0.31 -0.62 16.34
CA HIS A 279 1.62 -0.97 15.79
C HIS A 279 1.74 -2.47 15.46
N TRP A 280 2.72 -2.83 14.64
CA TRP A 280 2.96 -4.21 14.27
C TRP A 280 3.88 -4.89 15.28
N TYR A 281 3.63 -6.17 15.54
CA TYR A 281 4.70 -7.00 16.08
C TYR A 281 5.77 -7.21 15.00
N LEU A 282 7.04 -7.13 15.39
CA LEU A 282 8.13 -7.31 14.43
C LEU A 282 8.09 -8.69 13.77
N HIS A 283 7.67 -9.73 14.52
CA HIS A 283 7.54 -11.08 13.99
C HIS A 283 6.40 -11.23 12.96
N ASP A 284 5.35 -10.42 13.04
CA ASP A 284 4.28 -10.41 12.03
C ASP A 284 4.78 -9.91 10.66
N LEU A 285 5.81 -9.06 10.68
CA LEU A 285 6.47 -8.54 9.48
C LEU A 285 7.66 -9.40 9.05
N THR A 286 8.07 -10.40 9.83
CA THR A 286 9.12 -11.31 9.37
C THR A 286 8.58 -12.26 8.32
N VAL A 287 9.27 -12.32 7.18
CA VAL A 287 8.82 -13.16 6.08
C VAL A 287 9.37 -14.57 6.25
N SER A 288 8.51 -15.57 6.11
CA SER A 288 8.89 -16.98 6.18
C SER A 288 10.02 -17.32 5.21
N TRP A 289 10.92 -18.21 5.61
CA TRP A 289 12.12 -18.57 4.83
C TRP A 289 11.80 -19.03 3.39
N TRP A 290 10.67 -19.71 3.18
CA TRP A 290 10.25 -20.16 1.85
C TRP A 290 9.86 -18.98 0.94
N VAL A 291 9.24 -17.93 1.48
CA VAL A 291 8.95 -16.70 0.71
C VAL A 291 10.25 -16.01 0.35
N VAL A 292 11.23 -15.98 1.27
CA VAL A 292 12.57 -15.45 0.98
C VAL A 292 13.19 -16.21 -0.21
N LEU A 293 13.09 -17.55 -0.24
CA LEU A 293 13.52 -18.34 -1.39
C LEU A 293 12.75 -18.00 -2.66
N VAL A 294 11.43 -17.84 -2.58
CA VAL A 294 10.59 -17.43 -3.72
C VAL A 294 11.07 -16.09 -4.27
N VAL A 295 11.32 -15.08 -3.43
CA VAL A 295 11.83 -13.77 -3.86
C VAL A 295 13.23 -13.88 -4.47
N LEU A 296 14.13 -14.65 -3.83
CA LEU A 296 15.49 -14.89 -4.31
C LEU A 296 15.55 -15.63 -5.65
N VAL A 297 14.51 -16.38 -6.02
CA VAL A 297 14.42 -17.07 -7.32
C VAL A 297 13.63 -16.25 -8.33
N ALA A 298 12.47 -15.72 -7.96
CA ALA A 298 11.57 -14.99 -8.84
C ALA A 298 12.20 -13.71 -9.39
N VAL A 299 12.89 -12.93 -8.55
CA VAL A 299 13.52 -11.66 -8.99
C VAL A 299 14.62 -11.90 -10.04
N PRO A 300 15.58 -12.82 -9.84
CA PRO A 300 16.55 -13.17 -10.89
C PRO A 300 15.91 -13.74 -12.16
N VAL A 301 14.92 -14.63 -12.02
CA VAL A 301 14.21 -15.20 -13.18
C VAL A 301 13.55 -14.11 -13.99
N LEU A 302 12.83 -13.19 -13.34
CA LEU A 302 12.17 -12.07 -13.99
C LEU A 302 13.17 -11.11 -14.65
N SER A 303 14.34 -10.92 -14.02
CA SER A 303 15.45 -10.15 -14.54
C SER A 303 16.03 -10.77 -15.81
N VAL A 304 16.26 -12.10 -15.81
CA VAL A 304 16.74 -12.87 -16.97
C VAL A 304 15.74 -12.82 -18.12
N ILE A 305 14.45 -13.10 -17.85
CA ILE A 305 13.37 -13.03 -18.85
C ILE A 305 13.33 -11.63 -19.47
N SER A 306 13.39 -10.59 -18.64
CA SER A 306 13.39 -9.20 -19.11
C SER A 306 14.58 -8.88 -20.01
N ALA A 307 15.77 -9.40 -19.69
CA ALA A 307 16.94 -9.26 -20.54
C ALA A 307 16.81 -10.04 -21.86
N MET A 308 16.25 -11.26 -21.83
CA MET A 308 16.05 -12.08 -23.03
C MET A 308 15.05 -11.46 -24.00
N ILE A 309 13.94 -10.90 -23.50
CA ILE A 309 12.97 -10.15 -24.31
C ILE A 309 13.65 -8.94 -24.96
N GLY A 310 14.52 -8.24 -24.23
CA GLY A 310 15.34 -7.15 -24.77
C GLY A 310 16.25 -7.59 -25.92
N LEU A 311 16.86 -8.77 -25.81
CA LEU A 311 17.80 -9.33 -26.78
C LEU A 311 17.15 -9.95 -28.03
N GLY A 312 15.84 -10.22 -28.02
CA GLY A 312 15.14 -10.94 -29.09
C GLY A 312 15.36 -10.36 -30.49
N ARG A 313 15.56 -9.04 -30.60
CA ARG A 313 15.82 -8.34 -31.88
C ARG A 313 17.23 -8.55 -32.44
N VAL A 314 18.23 -8.86 -31.61
CA VAL A 314 19.62 -9.13 -32.06
C VAL A 314 19.78 -10.55 -32.60
N SER A 315 18.83 -11.45 -32.28
CA SER A 315 18.89 -12.83 -32.76
C SER A 315 18.57 -12.99 -34.24
N ILE A 316 17.76 -12.09 -34.81
CA ILE A 316 17.11 -12.27 -36.12
C ILE A 316 17.94 -11.68 -37.28
N THR A 317 18.64 -10.55 -37.12
CA THR A 317 19.51 -9.99 -38.17
C THR A 317 20.70 -9.21 -37.61
N PRO A 318 21.94 -9.77 -37.61
CA PRO A 318 23.13 -9.06 -37.13
C PRO A 318 23.45 -7.78 -37.94
N LEU A 319 23.02 -7.73 -39.21
CA LEU A 319 23.19 -6.58 -40.13
C LEU A 319 22.19 -5.43 -39.91
N GLY A 320 21.03 -5.68 -39.29
CA GLY A 320 20.01 -4.66 -39.05
C GLY A 320 20.43 -3.59 -38.04
N VAL A 321 21.39 -3.93 -37.17
CA VAL A 321 21.97 -3.03 -36.17
C VAL A 321 23.01 -2.08 -36.80
N VAL A 322 23.67 -2.50 -37.88
CA VAL A 322 24.70 -1.71 -38.58
C VAL A 322 24.05 -0.68 -39.52
N ARG A 323 22.88 -0.98 -40.10
CA ARG A 323 22.20 -0.10 -41.06
C ARG A 323 21.21 0.92 -40.48
N GLY A 324 21.02 0.94 -39.16
CA GLY A 324 20.26 2.01 -38.49
C GLY A 324 18.87 2.29 -39.08
N GLN A 325 18.05 1.25 -39.33
CA GLN A 325 16.70 1.46 -39.87
C GLN A 325 15.82 2.30 -38.93
N THR A 326 15.11 3.28 -39.50
CA THR A 326 14.15 4.13 -38.79
C THR A 326 12.99 3.30 -38.23
N ARG A 327 12.58 3.59 -36.99
CA ARG A 327 11.54 2.80 -36.28
C ARG A 327 10.16 3.14 -36.86
N LYS A 328 9.33 2.11 -37.12
CA LYS A 328 7.94 2.28 -37.58
C LYS A 328 7.14 3.14 -36.57
N ALA A 329 6.44 4.16 -37.08
CA ALA A 329 5.61 5.07 -36.29
C ALA A 329 4.51 4.33 -35.50
N THR A 330 4.11 4.87 -34.35
CA THR A 330 3.02 4.32 -33.54
C THR A 330 1.66 4.82 -34.03
N SER A 331 0.68 3.92 -34.10
CA SER A 331 -0.67 4.22 -34.62
C SER A 331 -1.56 4.91 -33.58
N ALA A 332 -2.40 5.85 -34.03
CA ALA A 332 -3.42 6.55 -33.24
C ALA A 332 -4.58 5.63 -32.82
N LEU A 333 -4.77 4.48 -33.48
CA LEU A 333 -5.81 3.49 -33.13
C LEU A 333 -5.70 2.99 -31.68
N ARG A 334 -4.53 3.15 -31.06
CA ARG A 334 -4.27 2.82 -29.66
C ARG A 334 -5.03 3.70 -28.67
N LEU A 335 -5.53 4.87 -29.08
CA LEU A 335 -6.30 5.77 -28.23
C LEU A 335 -7.61 5.13 -27.74
N GLY A 336 -8.21 4.23 -28.54
CA GLY A 336 -9.40 3.48 -28.14
C GLY A 336 -9.20 2.62 -26.88
N LEU A 337 -7.95 2.21 -26.60
CA LEU A 337 -7.63 1.44 -25.39
C LEU A 337 -7.78 2.27 -24.10
N LEU A 338 -7.71 3.60 -24.19
CA LEU A 338 -7.86 4.51 -23.05
C LEU A 338 -9.30 4.53 -22.51
N VAL A 339 -10.27 4.14 -23.34
CA VAL A 339 -11.71 4.11 -22.98
C VAL A 339 -12.07 2.82 -22.23
N ILE A 340 -11.38 1.71 -22.52
CA ILE A 340 -11.72 0.38 -21.99
C ILE A 340 -11.64 0.34 -20.45
N GLY A 341 -10.57 0.92 -19.88
CA GLY A 341 -10.36 0.95 -18.43
C GLY A 341 -11.48 1.67 -17.66
N PRO A 342 -11.76 2.95 -17.96
CA PRO A 342 -12.85 3.70 -17.33
C PRO A 342 -14.22 3.05 -17.53
N VAL A 343 -14.53 2.54 -18.72
CA VAL A 343 -15.81 1.86 -18.99
C VAL A 343 -15.94 0.62 -18.11
N MET A 344 -14.88 -0.19 -18.00
CA MET A 344 -14.90 -1.35 -17.12
C MET A 344 -15.06 -0.96 -15.65
N LEU A 345 -14.39 0.11 -15.19
CA LEU A 345 -14.57 0.61 -13.83
C LEU A 345 -15.98 1.12 -13.57
N GLY A 346 -16.62 1.80 -14.54
CA GLY A 346 -18.00 2.27 -14.40
C GLY A 346 -19.03 1.14 -14.41
N ILE A 347 -18.81 0.09 -15.19
CA ILE A 347 -19.71 -1.07 -15.27
C ILE A 347 -19.53 -2.01 -14.06
N LEU A 348 -18.28 -2.25 -13.65
CA LEU A 348 -17.95 -3.28 -12.65
C LEU A 348 -17.77 -2.71 -11.24
N GLY A 349 -17.49 -1.42 -11.10
CA GLY A 349 -17.34 -0.74 -9.82
C GLY A 349 -18.65 -0.64 -9.03
N THR A 350 -19.80 -0.69 -9.72
CA THR A 350 -21.13 -0.66 -9.09
C THR A 350 -21.47 -1.93 -8.31
N GLY A 351 -20.77 -3.05 -8.56
CA GLY A 351 -21.00 -4.34 -7.89
C GLY A 351 -20.08 -4.64 -6.71
N GLY A 352 -19.17 -3.74 -6.33
CA GLY A 352 -18.26 -3.90 -5.18
C GLY A 352 -17.23 -5.03 -5.28
N ALA A 353 -17.18 -5.78 -6.39
CA ALA A 353 -16.30 -6.94 -6.53
C ALA A 353 -14.85 -6.54 -6.83
N LEU A 354 -13.92 -6.96 -5.95
CA LEU A 354 -12.50 -6.59 -5.98
C LEU A 354 -11.78 -6.98 -7.29
N LEU A 355 -12.06 -8.17 -7.83
CA LEU A 355 -11.34 -8.70 -8.99
C LEU A 355 -11.61 -7.87 -10.28
N PRO A 356 -12.87 -7.58 -10.65
CA PRO A 356 -13.17 -6.66 -11.74
C PRO A 356 -12.53 -5.26 -11.61
N ILE A 357 -12.48 -4.71 -10.40
CA ILE A 357 -11.86 -3.41 -10.11
C ILE A 357 -10.37 -3.46 -10.45
N VAL A 358 -9.66 -4.51 -10.00
CA VAL A 358 -8.24 -4.75 -10.31
C VAL A 358 -8.02 -4.86 -11.82
N ILE A 359 -8.90 -5.53 -12.55
CA ILE A 359 -8.83 -5.67 -14.01
C ILE A 359 -9.03 -4.31 -14.69
N GLY A 360 -10.03 -3.52 -14.28
CA GLY A 360 -10.32 -2.21 -14.84
C GLY A 360 -9.15 -1.22 -14.67
N VAL A 361 -8.60 -1.15 -13.46
CA VAL A 361 -7.40 -0.35 -13.16
C VAL A 361 -6.20 -0.84 -13.96
N GLY A 362 -6.00 -2.16 -14.03
CA GLY A 362 -4.89 -2.74 -14.77
C GLY A 362 -4.96 -2.46 -16.28
N MET A 363 -6.16 -2.50 -16.85
CA MET A 363 -6.41 -2.14 -18.25
C MET A 363 -6.15 -0.65 -18.50
N ALA A 364 -6.57 0.23 -17.59
CA ALA A 364 -6.28 1.67 -17.67
C ALA A 364 -4.77 1.95 -17.62
N ALA A 365 -4.04 1.32 -16.69
CA ALA A 365 -2.59 1.44 -16.60
C ALA A 365 -1.87 0.87 -17.84
N LEU A 366 -2.34 -0.26 -18.36
CA LEU A 366 -1.83 -0.84 -19.60
C LEU A 366 -2.08 0.08 -20.81
N ALA A 367 -3.24 0.73 -20.87
CA ALA A 367 -3.57 1.70 -21.90
C ALA A 367 -2.57 2.85 -21.91
N VAL A 368 -2.27 3.43 -20.73
CA VAL A 368 -1.25 4.47 -20.58
C VAL A 368 0.10 4.01 -21.12
N ARG A 369 0.52 2.78 -20.82
CA ARG A 369 1.79 2.22 -21.31
C ARG A 369 1.84 2.06 -22.83
N ILE A 370 0.72 1.73 -23.46
CA ILE A 370 0.61 1.49 -24.91
C ILE A 370 0.46 2.81 -25.69
N VAL A 371 -0.29 3.77 -25.13
CA VAL A 371 -0.57 5.09 -25.71
C VAL A 371 0.60 6.07 -25.49
N GLY A 372 1.34 5.93 -24.40
CA GLY A 372 2.45 6.83 -24.04
C GLY A 372 3.44 7.12 -25.18
N PRO A 373 3.98 6.12 -25.90
CA PRO A 373 4.85 6.36 -27.06
C PRO A 373 4.16 7.14 -28.19
N TRP A 374 2.87 6.91 -28.43
CA TRP A 374 2.13 7.68 -29.43
C TRP A 374 2.01 9.15 -29.02
N ALA A 375 1.68 9.42 -27.74
CA ALA A 375 1.63 10.78 -27.22
C ALA A 375 2.99 11.50 -27.34
N VAL A 376 4.09 10.81 -26.99
CA VAL A 376 5.45 11.34 -27.18
C VAL A 376 5.74 11.64 -28.64
N GLN A 377 5.30 10.79 -29.57
CA GLN A 377 5.49 11.03 -31.00
C GLN A 377 4.76 12.27 -31.49
N VAL A 378 3.52 12.48 -31.05
CA VAL A 378 2.71 13.67 -31.37
C VAL A 378 3.36 14.93 -30.82
N ILE A 379 3.76 14.92 -29.54
CA ILE A 379 4.45 16.03 -28.89
C ILE A 379 5.77 16.34 -29.60
N GLY A 380 6.54 15.32 -29.97
CA GLY A 380 7.79 15.49 -30.72
C GLY A 380 7.59 16.14 -32.08
N LYS A 381 6.58 15.70 -32.84
CA LYS A 381 6.21 16.30 -34.12
C LYS A 381 5.75 17.75 -33.96
N LEU A 382 4.97 18.06 -32.94
CA LEU A 382 4.52 19.42 -32.65
C LEU A 382 5.70 20.33 -32.32
N LEU A 383 6.57 19.91 -31.39
CA LEU A 383 7.79 20.66 -31.04
C LEU A 383 8.71 20.88 -32.22
N ALA A 384 8.89 19.86 -33.08
CA ALA A 384 9.71 20.00 -34.28
C ALA A 384 9.12 20.98 -35.30
N ARG A 385 7.78 21.07 -35.39
CA ARG A 385 7.07 22.01 -36.26
C ARG A 385 7.10 23.44 -35.73
N THR A 386 7.03 23.63 -34.42
CA THR A 386 6.99 24.96 -33.78
C THR A 386 8.36 25.43 -33.27
N ALA A 387 9.43 24.70 -33.58
CA ALA A 387 10.76 24.96 -33.04
C ALA A 387 11.32 26.33 -33.48
N LYS A 388 11.46 27.25 -32.51
CA LYS A 388 12.21 28.51 -32.65
C LYS A 388 13.64 28.30 -32.14
N GLY A 389 14.46 27.57 -32.90
CA GLY A 389 15.89 27.38 -32.64
C GLY A 389 16.36 25.91 -32.54
N PRO A 390 17.70 25.70 -32.50
CA PRO A 390 18.30 24.38 -32.67
C PRO A 390 18.01 23.42 -31.51
N VAL A 391 17.89 23.93 -30.27
CA VAL A 391 17.64 23.09 -29.08
C VAL A 391 16.27 22.40 -29.17
N VAL A 392 15.22 23.16 -29.49
CA VAL A 392 13.84 22.66 -29.57
C VAL A 392 13.65 21.77 -30.79
N LEU A 393 14.24 22.14 -31.93
CA LEU A 393 14.17 21.35 -33.16
C LEU A 393 14.82 19.97 -32.98
N LEU A 394 16.02 19.93 -32.40
CA LEU A 394 16.77 18.69 -32.18
C LEU A 394 16.07 17.79 -31.17
N ALA A 395 15.51 18.36 -30.10
CA ALA A 395 14.70 17.62 -29.13
C ALA A 395 13.41 17.06 -29.76
N GLY A 396 12.66 17.89 -30.51
CA GLY A 396 11.39 17.50 -31.14
C GLY A 396 11.56 16.38 -32.17
N ARG A 397 12.52 16.53 -33.10
CA ARG A 397 12.84 15.50 -34.10
C ARG A 397 13.20 14.18 -33.45
N ARG A 398 14.04 14.24 -32.44
CA ARG A 398 14.46 13.06 -31.69
C ARG A 398 13.29 12.31 -31.03
N LEU A 399 12.36 13.03 -30.40
CA LEU A 399 11.16 12.43 -29.80
C LEU A 399 10.25 11.81 -30.87
N ALA A 400 10.14 12.44 -32.04
CA ALA A 400 9.34 11.95 -33.15
C ALA A 400 9.93 10.69 -33.83
N ASP A 401 11.26 10.60 -33.89
CA ASP A 401 12.01 9.53 -34.56
C ASP A 401 12.15 8.28 -33.69
N ASP A 402 12.29 8.44 -32.35
CA ASP A 402 12.29 7.32 -31.40
C ASP A 402 11.35 7.53 -30.19
N PRO A 403 10.02 7.54 -30.41
CA PRO A 403 9.06 7.78 -29.34
C PRO A 403 9.06 6.70 -28.26
N LYS A 404 9.28 5.44 -28.64
CA LYS A 404 9.35 4.32 -27.68
C LYS A 404 10.59 4.41 -26.80
N GLY A 405 11.73 4.77 -27.39
CA GLY A 405 12.97 4.98 -26.63
C GLY A 405 12.91 6.20 -25.70
N ALA A 406 12.18 7.25 -26.11
CA ALA A 406 11.98 8.44 -25.29
C ALA A 406 10.97 8.23 -24.16
N PHE A 407 9.89 7.47 -24.37
CA PHE A 407 8.90 7.19 -23.33
C PHE A 407 9.39 6.17 -22.31
N ARG A 408 10.16 5.16 -22.75
CA ARG A 408 10.58 4.04 -21.88
C ARG A 408 11.16 4.52 -20.53
N PRO A 409 12.18 5.40 -20.46
CA PRO A 409 12.79 5.84 -19.20
C PRO A 409 11.82 6.45 -18.18
N VAL A 410 10.80 7.14 -18.69
CA VAL A 410 9.83 7.89 -17.88
C VAL A 410 8.53 7.14 -17.66
N ALA A 411 8.37 5.96 -18.28
CA ALA A 411 7.11 5.22 -18.28
C ALA A 411 6.63 4.86 -16.87
N ALA A 412 7.53 4.42 -15.98
CA ALA A 412 7.15 4.10 -14.60
C ALA A 412 6.75 5.35 -13.81
N LEU A 413 7.39 6.49 -14.06
CA LEU A 413 7.04 7.76 -13.43
C LEU A 413 5.68 8.27 -13.92
N VAL A 414 5.39 8.12 -15.22
CA VAL A 414 4.07 8.45 -15.80
C VAL A 414 2.98 7.54 -15.23
N LEU A 415 3.25 6.23 -15.14
CA LEU A 415 2.38 5.25 -14.47
C LEU A 415 2.20 5.58 -12.97
N SER A 416 3.23 6.09 -12.32
CA SER A 416 3.14 6.56 -10.93
C SER A 416 2.20 7.76 -10.80
N GLY A 417 2.24 8.67 -11.77
CA GLY A 417 1.28 9.78 -11.88
C GLY A 417 -0.17 9.30 -12.03
N PHE A 418 -0.40 8.25 -12.82
CA PHE A 418 -1.73 7.61 -12.92
C PHE A 418 -2.21 7.10 -11.56
N VAL A 419 -1.37 6.30 -10.88
CA VAL A 419 -1.73 5.71 -9.58
C VAL A 419 -2.06 6.80 -8.56
N THR A 420 -1.29 7.87 -8.52
CA THR A 420 -1.60 8.99 -7.62
C THR A 420 -2.84 9.73 -8.02
N GLY A 421 -3.01 10.05 -9.31
CA GLY A 421 -4.23 10.69 -9.79
C GLY A 421 -5.46 9.93 -9.30
N PHE A 422 -5.40 8.61 -9.42
CA PHE A 422 -6.43 7.71 -8.92
C PHE A 422 -6.59 7.81 -7.39
N LEU A 423 -5.52 7.61 -6.62
CA LEU A 423 -5.55 7.58 -5.15
C LEU A 423 -5.88 8.92 -4.51
N ALA A 424 -5.62 10.04 -5.19
CA ALA A 424 -5.88 11.39 -4.68
C ALA A 424 -7.35 11.62 -4.33
N LEU A 425 -8.27 10.83 -4.89
CA LEU A 425 -9.71 10.90 -4.63
C LEU A 425 -10.19 10.08 -3.43
N PHE A 426 -9.30 9.24 -2.88
CA PHE A 426 -9.59 8.31 -1.78
C PHE A 426 -8.89 8.69 -0.48
N MET A 427 -8.30 9.89 -0.40
CA MET A 427 -7.61 10.32 0.81
C MET A 427 -8.57 11.14 1.70
N PRO A 428 -9.08 10.57 2.80
CA PRO A 428 -9.89 11.32 3.74
C PRO A 428 -9.01 12.33 4.50
N TYR A 429 -9.43 13.59 4.52
CA TYR A 429 -8.86 14.63 5.38
C TYR A 429 -9.99 15.41 6.03
N GLY A 430 -10.00 15.42 7.36
CA GLY A 430 -11.06 16.00 8.15
C GLY A 430 -11.72 14.93 9.00
N LEU A 431 -11.21 14.74 10.21
CA LEU A 431 -12.00 14.25 11.32
C LEU A 431 -11.44 14.89 12.57
N SER A 432 -12.18 15.89 13.04
CA SER A 432 -12.40 16.22 14.45
C SER A 432 -13.52 17.25 14.37
N GLY A 433 -14.78 16.80 14.40
CA GLY A 433 -15.80 17.63 15.04
C GLY A 433 -15.24 17.95 16.41
N ASP A 434 -15.25 19.24 16.77
CA ASP A 434 -14.75 19.68 18.07
C ASP A 434 -15.42 18.79 19.13
N GLY A 435 -14.63 18.08 19.95
CA GLY A 435 -15.10 17.06 20.89
C GLY A 435 -15.91 17.65 22.05
N THR A 436 -16.72 18.67 21.77
CA THR A 436 -17.54 19.50 22.65
C THR A 436 -18.92 18.91 22.92
N ASP A 437 -19.23 17.73 22.39
CA ASP A 437 -20.50 17.07 22.67
C ASP A 437 -20.67 16.82 24.17
N THR A 438 -21.82 17.22 24.69
CA THR A 438 -22.19 17.10 26.12
C THR A 438 -23.38 16.17 26.33
N ALA A 439 -23.88 15.58 25.24
CA ALA A 439 -25.05 14.72 25.22
C ALA A 439 -24.63 13.24 25.08
N PHE A 440 -25.10 12.42 26.01
CA PHE A 440 -25.05 10.96 25.91
C PHE A 440 -26.37 10.47 25.34
N HIS A 441 -26.30 9.64 24.30
CA HIS A 441 -27.49 9.08 23.66
C HIS A 441 -27.58 7.58 23.94
N LEU A 442 -28.63 7.19 24.67
CA LEU A 442 -28.98 5.80 24.99
C LEU A 442 -30.19 5.37 24.16
N TYR A 443 -30.18 4.13 23.66
CA TYR A 443 -31.27 3.55 22.88
C TYR A 443 -31.83 2.32 23.60
N PRO A 444 -32.71 2.50 24.59
CA PRO A 444 -33.28 1.38 25.32
C PRO A 444 -34.31 0.60 24.49
N ASP A 445 -34.61 -0.61 24.95
CA ASP A 445 -35.63 -1.46 24.33
C ASP A 445 -37.02 -0.81 24.33
N GLN A 446 -37.88 -1.25 23.39
CA GLN A 446 -39.23 -0.74 23.27
C GLN A 446 -40.00 -0.86 24.61
N GLY A 447 -40.53 0.27 25.09
CA GLY A 447 -41.29 0.36 26.34
C GLY A 447 -40.45 0.55 27.61
N GLN A 448 -39.11 0.56 27.52
CA GLN A 448 -38.22 0.76 28.67
C GLN A 448 -37.74 2.21 28.84
N THR A 449 -38.00 3.09 27.87
CA THR A 449 -37.54 4.49 27.86
C THR A 449 -37.86 5.24 29.16
N VAL A 450 -39.06 5.08 29.70
CA VAL A 450 -39.49 5.77 30.94
C VAL A 450 -38.75 5.22 32.17
N ALA A 451 -38.56 3.90 32.25
CA ALA A 451 -37.81 3.28 33.35
C ALA A 451 -36.34 3.72 33.34
N VAL A 452 -35.73 3.75 32.15
CA VAL A 452 -34.35 4.18 31.93
C VAL A 452 -34.15 5.66 32.28
N VAL A 453 -35.10 6.53 31.94
CA VAL A 453 -35.07 7.96 32.35
C VAL A 453 -35.10 8.10 33.86
N ASN A 454 -35.97 7.35 34.55
CA ASN A 454 -36.10 7.42 36.00
C ASN A 454 -34.85 6.88 36.71
N ASP A 455 -34.30 5.75 36.25
CA ASP A 455 -33.07 5.15 36.79
C ASP A 455 -31.85 6.07 36.57
N ALA A 456 -31.70 6.62 35.36
CA ALA A 456 -30.65 7.59 35.06
C ALA A 456 -30.72 8.81 35.98
N ARG A 457 -31.93 9.36 36.20
CA ARG A 457 -32.12 10.52 37.09
C ARG A 457 -31.77 10.18 38.54
N ALA A 458 -32.16 9.00 39.04
CA ALA A 458 -31.84 8.55 40.38
C ALA A 458 -30.32 8.42 40.59
N LYS A 459 -29.63 7.71 39.69
CA LYS A 459 -28.17 7.51 39.76
C LYS A 459 -27.37 8.82 39.64
N LEU A 460 -27.79 9.75 38.78
CA LEU A 460 -27.17 11.07 38.69
C LEU A 460 -27.36 11.87 39.99
N ALA A 461 -28.54 11.80 40.61
CA ALA A 461 -28.83 12.48 41.87
C ALA A 461 -28.00 11.91 43.04
N GLU A 462 -27.90 10.57 43.13
CA GLU A 462 -27.05 9.89 44.14
C GLU A 462 -25.57 10.25 44.00
N ALA A 463 -25.10 10.41 42.76
CA ALA A 463 -23.73 10.82 42.47
C ALA A 463 -23.48 12.34 42.62
N GLY A 464 -24.53 13.13 42.89
CA GLY A 464 -24.45 14.60 43.01
C GLY A 464 -24.19 15.33 41.69
N ILE A 465 -24.50 14.70 40.54
CA ILE A 465 -24.25 15.22 39.20
C ILE A 465 -25.51 15.93 38.67
N LYS A 466 -25.38 17.20 38.30
CA LYS A 466 -26.47 17.97 37.67
C LYS A 466 -26.50 17.67 36.17
N GLY A 467 -27.55 17.01 35.69
CA GLY A 467 -27.76 16.72 34.27
C GLY A 467 -29.23 16.77 33.89
N GLU A 468 -29.52 17.11 32.64
CA GLU A 468 -30.87 17.09 32.08
C GLU A 468 -31.08 15.77 31.33
N VAL A 469 -32.13 15.03 31.71
CA VAL A 469 -32.49 13.75 31.07
C VAL A 469 -33.79 13.97 30.31
N THR A 470 -33.72 13.86 28.99
CA THR A 470 -34.87 13.98 28.08
C THR A 470 -35.07 12.66 27.34
N SER A 471 -36.31 12.40 26.92
CA SER A 471 -36.65 11.23 26.12
C SER A 471 -37.33 11.66 24.83
N GLN A 472 -36.92 11.08 23.70
CA GLN A 472 -37.55 11.30 22.41
C GLN A 472 -37.78 9.94 21.73
N ALA A 473 -39.05 9.53 21.63
CA ALA A 473 -39.45 8.22 21.08
C ALA A 473 -38.71 7.02 21.74
N GLN A 474 -37.65 6.51 21.11
CA GLN A 474 -36.83 5.37 21.56
C GLN A 474 -35.39 5.76 21.93
N SER A 475 -35.10 7.05 22.10
CA SER A 475 -33.83 7.52 22.62
C SER A 475 -34.00 8.26 23.94
N VAL A 476 -33.02 8.07 24.83
CA VAL A 476 -32.84 8.84 26.05
C VAL A 476 -31.58 9.67 25.87
N THR A 477 -31.73 10.98 25.93
CA THR A 477 -30.63 11.94 25.80
C THR A 477 -30.33 12.53 27.17
N ILE A 478 -29.11 12.36 27.63
CA ILE A 478 -28.62 12.85 28.92
C ILE A 478 -27.58 13.93 28.64
N VAL A 479 -27.89 15.18 29.00
CA VAL A 479 -26.98 16.32 28.83
C VAL A 479 -26.40 16.69 30.19
N VAL A 480 -25.08 16.59 30.34
CA VAL A 480 -24.38 16.98 31.58
C VAL A 480 -23.50 18.21 31.29
N PRO A 481 -23.81 19.39 31.86
CA PRO A 481 -23.02 20.60 31.67
C PRO A 481 -21.68 20.50 32.40
N GLY A 482 -20.59 20.84 31.71
CA GLY A 482 -19.23 20.86 32.27
C GLY A 482 -18.46 19.58 31.94
N VAL A 483 -17.46 19.72 31.06
CA VAL A 483 -16.67 18.65 30.42
C VAL A 483 -15.74 17.91 31.40
N ALA A 484 -15.66 18.35 32.65
CA ALA A 484 -14.56 17.99 33.56
C ALA A 484 -14.50 16.50 33.93
N ASP A 485 -15.62 15.77 33.93
CA ASP A 485 -15.65 14.36 34.39
C ASP A 485 -16.59 13.45 33.56
N ARG A 486 -16.49 13.45 32.22
CA ARG A 486 -17.27 12.54 31.33
C ARG A 486 -17.15 11.06 31.75
N GLU A 487 -15.95 10.68 32.17
CA GLU A 487 -15.66 9.32 32.65
C GLU A 487 -16.47 8.95 33.89
N LYS A 488 -16.64 9.90 34.82
CA LYS A 488 -17.41 9.71 36.05
C LYS A 488 -18.90 9.58 35.74
N VAL A 489 -19.42 10.39 34.83
CA VAL A 489 -20.81 10.28 34.34
C VAL A 489 -21.03 8.91 33.70
N ARG A 490 -20.10 8.45 32.87
CA ARG A 490 -20.15 7.12 32.25
C ARG A 490 -20.13 6.00 33.28
N THR A 491 -19.27 6.09 34.29
CA THR A 491 -19.18 5.12 35.39
C THR A 491 -20.49 5.05 36.19
N VAL A 492 -21.15 6.18 36.43
CA VAL A 492 -22.44 6.23 37.13
C VAL A 492 -23.57 5.63 36.29
N LEU A 493 -23.55 5.89 34.97
CA LEU A 493 -24.60 5.45 34.05
C LEU A 493 -24.36 4.05 33.45
N TYR A 494 -23.25 3.39 33.79
CA TYR A 494 -22.75 2.17 33.12
C TYR A 494 -23.76 1.02 33.08
N ASP A 495 -24.59 0.88 34.13
CA ASP A 495 -25.57 -0.20 34.28
C ASP A 495 -27.03 0.29 34.12
N VAL A 496 -27.26 1.47 33.55
CA VAL A 496 -28.61 2.03 33.36
C VAL A 496 -29.38 1.29 32.25
N VAL A 497 -28.69 1.01 31.15
CA VAL A 497 -29.22 0.15 30.09
C VAL A 497 -28.31 -1.07 30.03
N PRO A 498 -28.84 -2.28 30.23
CA PRO A 498 -28.02 -3.48 30.14
C PRO A 498 -27.30 -3.51 28.80
N ASP A 499 -25.99 -3.76 28.85
CA ASP A 499 -25.15 -3.99 27.68
C ASP A 499 -24.93 -2.77 26.75
N VAL A 500 -25.33 -1.58 27.18
CA VAL A 500 -25.11 -0.33 26.43
C VAL A 500 -24.27 0.61 27.25
N VAL A 501 -23.05 0.90 26.77
CA VAL A 501 -22.20 1.92 27.38
C VAL A 501 -22.68 3.32 26.95
N PRO A 502 -22.87 4.27 27.88
CA PRO A 502 -23.26 5.63 27.54
C PRO A 502 -22.10 6.36 26.86
N LEU A 503 -22.23 6.56 25.54
CA LEU A 503 -21.27 7.26 24.70
C LEU A 503 -21.89 8.54 24.11
N THR A 504 -21.09 9.59 24.03
CA THR A 504 -21.39 10.78 23.20
C THR A 504 -21.21 10.44 21.71
N ASP A 505 -21.79 11.25 20.82
CA ASP A 505 -21.65 10.99 19.38
C ASP A 505 -20.20 11.18 18.90
N ALA A 506 -19.48 12.18 19.41
CA ALA A 506 -18.04 12.31 19.20
C ALA A 506 -17.23 11.06 19.63
N GLU A 507 -17.59 10.41 20.74
CA GLU A 507 -16.91 9.19 21.23
C GLU A 507 -17.28 7.93 20.40
N LYS A 508 -18.48 7.89 19.82
CA LYS A 508 -18.86 6.86 18.83
C LYS A 508 -18.09 7.05 17.53
N ASP A 509 -18.00 8.30 17.06
CA ASP A 509 -17.22 8.65 15.88
C ASP A 509 -15.73 8.29 16.08
N GLU A 510 -15.19 8.44 17.30
CA GLU A 510 -13.82 8.05 17.62
C GLU A 510 -13.59 6.52 17.51
N HIS A 511 -14.57 5.69 17.87
CA HIS A 511 -14.51 4.24 17.63
C HIS A 511 -14.47 3.90 16.14
N GLU A 512 -15.13 4.69 15.30
CA GLU A 512 -15.23 4.46 13.85
C GLU A 512 -14.10 5.14 13.05
N ALA A 513 -13.46 6.16 13.64
CA ALA A 513 -12.37 6.93 13.04
C ALA A 513 -11.14 6.06 12.69
N GLY A 514 -10.95 4.93 13.38
CA GLY A 514 -9.83 4.01 13.14
C GLY A 514 -9.74 3.52 11.69
N MET A 515 -10.87 3.29 11.02
CA MET A 515 -10.89 2.86 9.62
C MET A 515 -10.39 3.97 8.68
N LEU A 516 -10.83 5.22 8.89
CA LEU A 516 -10.43 6.35 8.07
C LEU A 516 -8.94 6.69 8.25
N LEU A 517 -8.43 6.54 9.47
CA LEU A 517 -7.00 6.67 9.75
C LEU A 517 -6.18 5.60 9.02
N ASP A 518 -6.62 4.33 9.06
CA ASP A 518 -5.93 3.26 8.35
C ASP A 518 -5.95 3.48 6.83
N LEU A 519 -7.09 3.90 6.27
CA LEU A 519 -7.21 4.24 4.86
C LEU A 519 -6.22 5.34 4.48
N ARG A 520 -6.14 6.41 5.29
CA ARG A 520 -5.20 7.51 5.07
C ARG A 520 -3.74 7.05 5.11
N LEU A 521 -3.38 6.24 6.11
CA LEU A 521 -2.02 5.70 6.23
C LEU A 521 -1.69 4.73 5.09
N GLY A 522 -2.64 3.87 4.71
CA GLY A 522 -2.51 2.95 3.59
C GLY A 522 -2.29 3.67 2.26
N VAL A 523 -3.10 4.70 1.97
CA VAL A 523 -2.94 5.54 0.77
C VAL A 523 -1.57 6.25 0.78
N ALA A 524 -1.17 6.84 1.91
CA ALA A 524 0.13 7.52 2.03
C ALA A 524 1.31 6.55 1.80
N LEU A 525 1.25 5.33 2.33
CA LEU A 525 2.26 4.30 2.11
C LEU A 525 2.33 3.85 0.66
N LEU A 526 1.18 3.61 0.03
CA LEU A 526 1.11 3.24 -1.38
C LEU A 526 1.68 4.34 -2.28
N LEU A 527 1.37 5.61 -2.00
CA LEU A 527 1.98 6.74 -2.70
C LEU A 527 3.51 6.73 -2.54
N GLY A 528 4.02 6.59 -1.32
CA GLY A 528 5.45 6.47 -1.05
C GLY A 528 6.12 5.34 -1.84
N LEU A 529 5.48 4.18 -1.90
CA LEU A 529 5.93 3.00 -2.64
C LEU A 529 6.02 3.26 -4.15
N VAL A 530 4.99 3.89 -4.70
CA VAL A 530 4.90 4.31 -6.10
C VAL A 530 6.00 5.32 -6.42
N PHE A 531 6.26 6.29 -5.54
CA PHE A 531 7.33 7.26 -5.71
C PHE A 531 8.71 6.62 -5.71
N ILE A 532 9.01 5.72 -4.77
CA ILE A 532 10.28 4.99 -4.73
C ILE A 532 10.48 4.23 -6.05
N THR A 533 9.43 3.58 -6.55
CA THR A 533 9.45 2.86 -7.83
C THR A 533 9.71 3.80 -9.01
N GLY A 534 8.99 4.92 -9.08
CA GLY A 534 9.15 5.94 -10.12
C GLY A 534 10.53 6.59 -10.11
N ALA A 535 11.06 6.92 -8.92
CA ALA A 535 12.39 7.47 -8.72
C ALA A 535 13.49 6.49 -9.18
N ALA A 536 13.44 5.24 -8.72
CA ALA A 536 14.39 4.20 -9.11
C ALA A 536 14.34 3.95 -10.63
N SER A 537 13.15 3.97 -11.23
CA SER A 537 12.98 3.74 -12.67
C SER A 537 13.52 4.91 -13.49
N THR A 538 13.22 6.15 -13.09
CA THR A 538 13.75 7.35 -13.76
C THR A 538 15.28 7.39 -13.65
N ALA A 539 15.85 7.04 -12.49
CA ALA A 539 17.30 6.97 -12.31
C ALA A 539 17.93 5.91 -13.22
N ALA A 540 17.40 4.68 -13.25
CA ALA A 540 17.86 3.62 -14.14
C ALA A 540 17.73 4.03 -15.62
N GLY A 541 16.59 4.63 -16.00
CA GLY A 541 16.33 5.13 -17.33
C GLY A 541 17.25 6.28 -17.76
N ALA A 542 17.59 7.18 -16.85
CA ALA A 542 18.52 8.28 -17.08
C ALA A 542 19.94 7.77 -17.40
N VAL A 543 20.40 6.74 -16.68
CA VAL A 543 21.67 6.07 -17.01
C VAL A 543 21.58 5.42 -18.38
N GLY A 544 20.53 4.64 -18.66
CA GLY A 544 20.37 3.97 -19.95
C GLY A 544 20.35 4.95 -21.13
N THR A 545 19.61 6.05 -21.01
CA THR A 545 19.54 7.09 -22.04
C THR A 545 20.85 7.84 -22.22
N ALA A 546 21.59 8.14 -21.15
CA ALA A 546 22.91 8.77 -21.26
C ALA A 546 23.88 7.89 -22.05
N LEU A 547 23.83 6.57 -21.84
CA LEU A 547 24.67 5.60 -22.56
C LEU A 547 24.26 5.46 -24.03
N ASP A 548 22.97 5.47 -24.30
CA ASP A 548 22.42 5.40 -25.65
C ASP A 548 22.79 6.63 -26.50
N GLN A 549 22.99 7.78 -25.85
CA GLN A 549 23.28 9.07 -26.48
C GLN A 549 24.75 9.35 -26.73
N ALA A 550 25.66 8.59 -26.12
CA ALA A 550 27.09 8.88 -26.19
C ALA A 550 27.63 8.93 -27.64
N ALA A 551 27.23 7.96 -28.48
CA ALA A 551 27.70 7.90 -29.87
C ALA A 551 27.11 9.02 -30.76
N PRO A 552 25.79 9.28 -30.77
CA PRO A 552 25.23 10.45 -31.47
C PRO A 552 25.79 11.78 -30.98
N ALA A 553 25.96 11.96 -29.67
CA ALA A 553 26.53 13.19 -29.10
C ALA A 553 27.98 13.41 -29.55
N LYS A 554 28.78 12.34 -29.64
CA LYS A 554 30.14 12.40 -30.17
C LYS A 554 30.17 12.79 -31.66
N ALA A 555 29.24 12.28 -32.47
CA ALA A 555 29.13 12.66 -33.88
C ALA A 555 28.74 14.15 -34.04
N LEU A 556 27.76 14.63 -33.26
CA LEU A 556 27.36 16.05 -33.25
C LEU A 556 28.48 16.97 -32.78
N ARG A 557 29.26 16.54 -31.78
CA ARG A 557 30.42 17.29 -31.31
C ARG A 557 31.51 17.38 -32.39
N ARG A 558 31.74 16.29 -33.13
CA ARG A 558 32.66 16.27 -34.28
C ARG A 558 32.18 17.14 -35.44
N SER A 559 30.87 17.34 -35.60
CA SER A 559 30.30 18.26 -36.59
C SER A 559 30.22 19.72 -36.11
N GLY A 560 30.87 20.07 -35.00
CA GLY A 560 30.96 21.45 -34.50
C GLY A 560 29.79 21.93 -33.63
N VAL A 561 28.84 21.07 -33.26
CA VAL A 561 27.71 21.49 -32.40
C VAL A 561 28.20 21.77 -30.98
N PRO A 562 27.91 22.95 -30.40
CA PRO A 562 28.35 23.27 -29.04
C PRO A 562 27.79 22.28 -28.01
N LEU A 563 28.63 21.87 -27.05
CA LEU A 563 28.24 20.98 -25.94
C LEU A 563 27.00 21.50 -25.18
N LYS A 564 26.88 22.83 -25.01
CA LYS A 564 25.72 23.46 -24.36
C LYS A 564 24.41 23.17 -25.09
N VAL A 565 24.42 23.09 -26.43
CA VAL A 565 23.22 22.80 -27.25
C VAL A 565 22.85 21.31 -27.14
N ILE A 566 23.85 20.42 -27.14
CA ILE A 566 23.64 18.97 -26.96
C ILE A 566 23.07 18.70 -25.56
N GLU A 567 23.65 19.29 -24.51
CA GLU A 567 23.19 19.11 -23.12
C GLU A 567 21.77 19.69 -22.93
N ARG A 568 21.47 20.90 -23.45
CA ARG A 568 20.14 21.50 -23.34
C ARG A 568 19.08 20.74 -24.11
N SER A 569 19.38 20.27 -25.33
CA SER A 569 18.42 19.48 -26.13
C SER A 569 18.16 18.11 -25.49
N ALA A 570 19.18 17.48 -24.90
CA ALA A 570 19.02 16.24 -24.14
C ALA A 570 18.15 16.43 -22.89
N ARG A 571 18.34 17.53 -22.13
CA ARG A 571 17.49 17.87 -20.99
C ARG A 571 16.04 18.10 -21.42
N LEU A 572 15.84 18.89 -22.47
CA LEU A 572 14.50 19.16 -22.99
C LEU A 572 13.79 17.87 -23.44
N ALA A 573 14.49 17.00 -24.17
CA ALA A 573 13.95 15.70 -24.60
C ALA A 573 13.64 14.74 -23.42
N ALA A 574 14.26 14.93 -22.25
CA ALA A 574 13.95 14.16 -21.05
C ALA A 574 12.74 14.70 -20.28
N VAL A 575 12.59 16.03 -20.20
CA VAL A 575 11.51 16.69 -19.45
C VAL A 575 10.18 16.67 -20.20
N VAL A 576 10.21 16.88 -21.52
CA VAL A 576 8.99 17.01 -22.34
C VAL A 576 8.04 15.81 -22.21
N PRO A 577 8.48 14.55 -22.29
CA PRO A 577 7.59 13.40 -22.09
C PRO A 577 6.97 13.34 -20.68
N VAL A 578 7.72 13.74 -19.65
CA VAL A 578 7.22 13.74 -18.26
C VAL A 578 6.09 14.75 -18.11
N VAL A 579 6.28 15.97 -18.60
CA VAL A 579 5.28 17.03 -18.45
C VAL A 579 4.11 16.79 -19.41
N GLY A 580 4.41 16.57 -20.69
CA GLY A 580 3.39 16.48 -21.75
C GLY A 580 2.58 15.19 -21.75
N VAL A 581 3.09 14.10 -21.17
CA VAL A 581 2.33 12.84 -20.99
C VAL A 581 1.96 12.61 -19.54
N GLY A 582 2.83 12.91 -18.59
CA GLY A 582 2.59 12.66 -17.16
C GLY A 582 1.42 13.46 -16.59
N LEU A 583 1.33 14.76 -16.86
CA LEU A 583 0.22 15.59 -16.34
C LEU A 583 -1.16 15.11 -16.85
N PRO A 584 -1.37 14.88 -18.16
CA PRO A 584 -2.62 14.29 -18.64
C PRO A 584 -2.91 12.92 -18.03
N VAL A 585 -1.88 12.11 -17.76
CA VAL A 585 -2.05 10.77 -17.18
C VAL A 585 -2.44 10.85 -15.70
N VAL A 586 -1.96 11.84 -14.94
CA VAL A 586 -2.44 12.13 -13.58
C VAL A 586 -3.94 12.49 -13.63
N GLY A 587 -4.33 13.39 -14.54
CA GLY A 587 -5.74 13.74 -14.75
C GLY A 587 -6.59 12.53 -15.16
N PHE A 588 -6.06 11.65 -16.03
CA PHE A 588 -6.72 10.41 -16.41
C PHE A 588 -6.86 9.42 -15.24
N GLY A 589 -5.86 9.35 -14.36
CA GLY A 589 -5.94 8.59 -13.11
C GLY A 589 -7.06 9.11 -12.21
N ALA A 590 -7.12 10.42 -12.01
CA ALA A 590 -8.21 11.05 -11.25
C ALA A 590 -9.57 10.81 -11.89
N PHE A 591 -9.68 10.91 -13.22
CA PHE A 591 -10.90 10.55 -13.93
C PHE A 591 -11.31 9.09 -13.68
N CYS A 592 -10.38 8.14 -13.75
CA CYS A 592 -10.66 6.74 -13.43
C CYS A 592 -11.11 6.55 -11.99
N GLY A 593 -10.51 7.29 -11.03
CA GLY A 593 -10.92 7.27 -9.63
C GLY A 593 -12.32 7.83 -9.41
N LEU A 594 -12.68 8.91 -10.11
CA LEU A 594 -14.04 9.50 -10.06
C LEU A 594 -15.08 8.54 -10.63
N VAL A 595 -14.78 7.90 -11.76
CA VAL A 595 -15.68 6.89 -12.35
C VAL A 595 -15.83 5.70 -11.41
N PHE A 596 -14.75 5.28 -10.76
CA PHE A 596 -14.78 4.20 -9.78
C PHE A 596 -15.59 4.57 -8.53
N SER A 597 -15.53 5.82 -8.05
CA SER A 597 -16.29 6.28 -6.89
C SER A 597 -17.74 6.68 -7.21
N GLY A 598 -18.27 6.31 -8.37
CA GLY A 598 -19.64 6.65 -8.79
C GLY A 598 -19.86 8.15 -9.04
N GLY A 599 -18.80 8.91 -9.28
CA GLY A 599 -18.85 10.37 -9.51
C GLY A 599 -18.75 11.22 -8.26
N HIS A 600 -18.68 10.61 -7.06
CA HIS A 600 -18.54 11.32 -5.81
C HIS A 600 -17.09 11.24 -5.30
N PRO A 601 -16.34 12.34 -5.25
CA PRO A 601 -15.02 12.31 -4.63
C PRO A 601 -15.16 12.04 -3.14
N LEU A 602 -14.39 11.08 -2.61
CA LEU A 602 -14.36 10.78 -1.17
C LEU A 602 -13.41 11.73 -0.40
N THR A 603 -12.78 12.69 -1.09
CA THR A 603 -11.98 13.74 -0.48
C THR A 603 -12.85 14.85 0.09
N GLN A 604 -12.58 15.26 1.33
CA GLN A 604 -13.11 16.50 1.87
C GLN A 604 -12.08 17.65 1.72
N GLY A 605 -12.55 18.80 1.21
CA GLY A 605 -11.78 20.05 1.08
C GLY A 605 -10.68 20.09 0.00
N ASN A 606 -9.74 21.05 0.11
CA ASN A 606 -8.63 21.28 -0.84
C ASN A 606 -7.48 20.25 -0.76
N SER A 607 -7.67 19.18 0.01
CA SER A 607 -6.62 18.23 0.39
C SER A 607 -6.11 17.38 -0.77
N GLY A 608 -7.00 16.90 -1.65
CA GLY A 608 -6.63 16.15 -2.86
C GLY A 608 -5.76 16.98 -3.82
N LEU A 609 -6.04 18.29 -3.95
CA LEU A 609 -5.25 19.23 -4.75
C LEU A 609 -3.85 19.48 -4.17
N LEU A 610 -3.71 19.55 -2.85
CA LEU A 610 -2.40 19.71 -2.19
C LEU A 610 -1.50 18.49 -2.39
N LEU A 611 -2.04 17.28 -2.35
CA LEU A 611 -1.29 16.06 -2.66
C LEU A 611 -0.87 16.00 -4.13
N LEU A 612 -1.80 16.31 -5.03
CA LEU A 612 -1.52 16.29 -6.47
C LEU A 612 -0.43 17.30 -6.82
N SER A 613 -0.49 18.51 -6.27
CA SER A 613 0.53 19.54 -6.46
C SER A 613 1.88 19.16 -5.83
N GLY A 614 1.88 18.67 -4.58
CA GLY A 614 3.09 18.14 -3.93
C GLY A 614 3.74 17.03 -4.74
N GLN A 615 2.95 16.13 -5.31
CA GLN A 615 3.44 15.06 -6.16
C GLN A 615 4.06 15.56 -7.47
N VAL A 616 3.42 16.49 -8.16
CA VAL A 616 3.98 17.07 -9.39
C VAL A 616 5.35 17.69 -9.10
N VAL A 617 5.49 18.39 -7.97
CA VAL A 617 6.76 18.98 -7.53
C VAL A 617 7.80 17.88 -7.27
N VAL A 618 7.49 16.86 -6.47
CA VAL A 618 8.40 15.74 -6.16
C VAL A 618 8.82 15.00 -7.44
N GLY A 619 7.88 14.72 -8.34
CA GLY A 619 8.15 14.08 -9.62
C GLY A 619 9.09 14.90 -10.52
N LEU A 620 8.86 16.22 -10.60
CA LEU A 620 9.73 17.14 -11.35
C LEU A 620 11.15 17.21 -10.74
N VAL A 621 11.25 17.28 -9.41
CA VAL A 621 12.54 17.27 -8.70
C VAL A 621 13.29 15.96 -8.96
N LEU A 622 12.64 14.81 -8.85
CA LEU A 622 13.26 13.51 -9.12
C LEU A 622 13.79 13.41 -10.56
N VAL A 623 13.05 13.92 -11.53
CA VAL A 623 13.49 13.95 -12.94
C VAL A 623 14.66 14.90 -13.13
N ALA A 624 14.64 16.07 -12.48
CA ALA A 624 15.74 17.01 -12.53
C ALA A 624 17.02 16.43 -11.92
N VAL A 625 16.92 15.77 -10.76
CA VAL A 625 18.02 15.09 -10.07
C VAL A 625 18.56 13.93 -10.91
N ALA A 626 17.69 13.08 -11.46
CA ALA A 626 18.11 11.98 -12.34
C ALA A 626 18.79 12.50 -13.62
N GLY A 627 18.28 13.59 -14.20
CA GLY A 627 18.89 14.26 -15.35
C GLY A 627 20.27 14.86 -15.02
N ALA A 628 20.44 15.42 -13.83
CA ALA A 628 21.73 15.92 -13.34
C ALA A 628 22.74 14.77 -13.11
N ALA A 629 22.30 13.65 -12.55
CA ALA A 629 23.13 12.46 -12.32
C ALA A 629 23.60 11.80 -13.63
N GLY A 630 22.83 11.91 -14.72
CA GLY A 630 23.21 11.41 -16.05
C GLY A 630 24.25 12.27 -16.79
N ALA A 631 24.36 13.56 -16.46
CA ALA A 631 25.28 14.49 -17.11
C ALA A 631 26.77 14.10 -17.03
N PRO A 632 27.33 13.70 -15.87
CA PRO A 632 28.74 13.28 -15.79
C PRO A 632 29.02 12.00 -16.59
N VAL A 633 28.04 11.09 -16.70
CA VAL A 633 28.15 9.89 -17.54
C VAL A 633 28.20 10.28 -19.02
N LEU A 634 27.35 11.20 -19.46
CA LEU A 634 27.35 11.72 -20.82
C LEU A 634 28.67 12.43 -21.16
N ARG A 635 29.19 13.26 -20.24
CA ARG A 635 30.48 13.95 -20.40
C ARG A 635 31.64 12.98 -20.54
N LYS A 636 31.75 11.98 -19.67
CA LYS A 636 32.81 10.95 -19.76
C LYS A 636 32.69 10.11 -21.02
N ALA A 637 31.46 9.76 -21.44
CA ALA A 637 31.23 8.92 -22.61
C ALA A 637 31.39 9.66 -23.96
N SER A 638 31.30 11.00 -23.97
CA SER A 638 31.47 11.84 -25.17
C SER A 638 32.86 12.49 -25.28
N ALA A 639 33.71 12.34 -24.26
CA ALA A 639 35.09 12.86 -24.24
C ALA A 639 36.10 11.95 -24.96
N GLY A 640 35.85 10.64 -25.02
CA GLY A 640 36.66 9.68 -25.79
C GLY A 640 36.11 9.52 -27.18
#